data_AF-A0A8D0PL00-F1
#
_entry.id   AF-A0A8D0PL00-F1
#
_cell.length_a   1.000
_cell.length_b   1.000
_cell.length_c   1.000
_cell.angle_alpha   90.00
_cell.angle_beta   90.00
_cell.angle_gamma   90.00
#
_symmetry.space_group_name_H-M   'P 1'
#
loop_
_entity.id
_entity.type
_entity.pdbx_description
1 polymer ?
#
loop_
_entity_poly.entity_id
_entity_poly.type
_entity_poly.pdbx_seq_one_letter_code
_entity_poly.pdbx_strand_id
1 'polypeptide(L)'
;MFERYYHQLTEGCGNEACTNEFCASCPTFRRMDNNAAAIKALELYKINAKLCDPHPSKKGASSAYLENSKGAPNNCSDIKMNRKEGQGARDDFKDVTYLTEETVYEILELCREREDYSPLIRVIGRVFSSAEALVQSFRKVKQHTKEELKSLQGKDEDKDEDEKEKAACSAAAMEEDSEASSSRISDGSQGDNNLQKLGPDDVSVDIEAIRRVYIRLLSNEKIETAFLNALVYLSPNVECDLTYHNVYSRDPNYLNLFIIVMENRNLHSPEYLEMALPLFCKAMSKLPLAAQGKLVRLWSKYNADQIRRMMETFQQLITYKVISTDFNNRNLVNDDDAIVAASKCLKMVYYANVVGGEVDTNHNEEDDEEPIPESSELTLQELLGEERRNKKGPRVDPLETELGVKTLDCRKPLIPFEEFINEPLNDVLEMDKDYTFFKVETENKFSFMTCPFILNAVTKNLGLYYDNRIRMYSERRITVLYSLVQGQQLNPYLRLKVRRDHIIDDALVRLEMIAMENPADLKKQLYVEFEGEQGVDEGGVSKEFFQLVVEEIFNPDIGMFTYDESTKLFWFNPSSFETEGQFTLIGIVLGLAIYNNCILDVHFPMVVYRKLMGKKGTFRDLGDSHPVLYQSLKDLLEYEGSVEDDMMITFQISQTDLFGNPMMYDLKENGDKIPITNENRKEFVNLYSDYILNKSVEKQFKAFRRGFHMVTNESPLKYLFRPEEIELLICGSRNLDFQALEETTEYDGGYTRDSVVIREFWEIVHSFTDEQKRLFLQFTTGTDRAPVGGLGKLKMIIAKNGPDTER
;
A
#
# COMPACT_ATOMS: atom_id res chain seq x y z
N MET A 1 -41.53 3.72 -10.21
CA MET A 1 -42.39 4.42 -11.21
C MET A 1 -43.55 3.57 -11.71
N PHE A 2 -43.32 2.31 -12.11
CA PHE A 2 -44.39 1.37 -12.51
C PHE A 2 -45.54 1.25 -11.47
N GLU A 3 -45.19 1.11 -10.18
CA GLU A 3 -46.16 1.02 -9.08
C GLU A 3 -47.14 2.20 -9.05
N ARG A 4 -46.71 3.41 -9.43
CA ARG A 4 -47.59 4.59 -9.48
C ARG A 4 -48.68 4.46 -10.55
N TYR A 5 -48.38 3.88 -11.71
CA TYR A 5 -49.39 3.60 -12.73
C TYR A 5 -50.36 2.52 -12.26
N TYR A 6 -49.85 1.51 -11.56
CA TYR A 6 -50.67 0.45 -11.01
C TYR A 6 -51.66 0.98 -9.94
N HIS A 7 -51.19 1.79 -8.99
CA HIS A 7 -52.05 2.45 -8.01
C HIS A 7 -53.02 3.45 -8.67
N GLN A 8 -52.61 4.17 -9.72
CA GLN A 8 -53.51 5.07 -10.44
C GLN A 8 -54.66 4.31 -11.14
N LEU A 9 -54.42 3.09 -11.64
CA LEU A 9 -55.45 2.27 -12.28
C LEU A 9 -56.34 1.51 -11.28
N THR A 10 -55.85 1.24 -10.07
CA THR A 10 -56.56 0.44 -9.06
C THR A 10 -57.22 1.28 -7.96
N GLU A 11 -56.51 2.28 -7.44
CA GLU A 11 -56.93 3.16 -6.35
C GLU A 11 -57.33 4.56 -6.85
N GLY A 12 -56.75 5.01 -7.97
CA GLY A 12 -56.99 6.34 -8.54
C GLY A 12 -56.05 7.39 -7.97
N CYS A 13 -56.33 8.66 -8.17
CA CYS A 13 -55.54 9.76 -7.59
C CYS A 13 -56.23 10.43 -6.40
N GLY A 14 -57.52 10.13 -6.16
CA GLY A 14 -58.32 10.72 -5.09
C GLY A 14 -58.98 12.06 -5.43
N ASN A 15 -58.85 12.54 -6.67
CA ASN A 15 -59.52 13.76 -7.14
C ASN A 15 -60.81 13.41 -7.91
N GLU A 16 -61.96 13.85 -7.41
CA GLU A 16 -63.29 13.58 -7.99
C GLU A 16 -63.51 14.23 -9.37
N ALA A 17 -62.72 15.25 -9.72
CA ALA A 17 -62.75 15.92 -11.02
C ALA A 17 -61.56 15.51 -11.92
N CYS A 18 -61.02 14.30 -11.73
CA CYS A 18 -59.90 13.82 -12.53
C CYS A 18 -60.29 13.67 -14.01
N THR A 19 -59.54 14.32 -14.90
CA THR A 19 -59.72 14.26 -16.36
C THR A 19 -58.84 13.20 -17.04
N ASN A 20 -58.07 12.43 -16.26
CA ASN A 20 -57.18 11.40 -16.80
C ASN A 20 -57.95 10.11 -17.06
N GLU A 21 -58.08 9.73 -18.33
CA GLU A 21 -58.78 8.52 -18.77
C GLU A 21 -58.15 7.22 -18.24
N PHE A 22 -56.92 7.26 -17.73
CA PHE A 22 -56.21 6.11 -17.16
C PHE A 22 -56.09 6.20 -15.63
N CYS A 23 -57.09 6.80 -14.99
CA CYS A 23 -57.15 6.94 -13.55
C CYS A 23 -58.49 6.43 -13.01
N ALA A 24 -58.45 5.60 -11.96
CA ALA A 24 -59.66 5.06 -11.34
C ALA A 24 -60.55 6.12 -10.67
N SER A 25 -60.05 7.33 -10.46
CA SER A 25 -60.83 8.48 -9.97
C SER A 25 -61.54 9.25 -11.10
N CYS A 26 -61.32 8.91 -12.37
CA CYS A 26 -62.03 9.54 -13.49
C CYS A 26 -63.44 8.92 -13.67
N PRO A 27 -64.51 9.72 -13.81
CA PRO A 27 -65.88 9.20 -13.93
C PRO A 27 -66.12 8.29 -15.14
N THR A 28 -65.31 8.43 -16.19
CA THR A 28 -65.39 7.65 -17.43
C THR A 28 -64.55 6.38 -17.39
N PHE A 29 -63.77 6.14 -16.34
CA PHE A 29 -62.89 4.98 -16.23
C PHE A 29 -63.66 3.70 -15.87
N ARG A 30 -63.46 2.64 -16.67
CA ARG A 30 -63.95 1.30 -16.32
C ARG A 30 -62.93 0.59 -15.44
N ARG A 31 -63.37 0.21 -14.23
CA ARG A 31 -62.56 -0.65 -13.35
C ARG A 31 -62.24 -1.98 -14.04
N MET A 32 -60.99 -2.37 -13.93
CA MET A 32 -60.44 -3.61 -14.46
C MET A 32 -59.91 -4.49 -13.31
N ASP A 33 -59.72 -5.77 -13.56
CA ASP A 33 -59.13 -6.67 -12.56
C ASP A 33 -57.64 -6.34 -12.31
N ASN A 34 -57.08 -6.84 -11.20
CA ASN A 34 -55.72 -6.53 -10.78
C ASN A 34 -54.66 -7.03 -11.77
N ASN A 35 -54.88 -8.16 -12.46
CA ASN A 35 -53.91 -8.71 -13.40
C ASN A 35 -53.91 -7.90 -14.71
N ALA A 36 -55.10 -7.51 -15.18
CA ALA A 36 -55.29 -6.61 -16.31
C ALA A 36 -54.73 -5.21 -16.00
N ALA A 37 -54.89 -4.71 -14.77
CA ALA A 37 -54.31 -3.45 -14.33
C ALA A 37 -52.78 -3.48 -14.33
N ALA A 38 -52.15 -4.59 -13.94
CA ALA A 38 -50.70 -4.76 -13.98
C ALA A 38 -50.16 -4.76 -15.41
N ILE A 39 -50.82 -5.47 -16.33
CA ILE A 39 -50.46 -5.50 -17.76
C ILE A 39 -50.63 -4.11 -18.38
N LYS A 40 -51.75 -3.43 -18.08
CA LYS A 40 -52.02 -2.07 -18.58
C LYS A 40 -51.04 -1.04 -18.00
N ALA A 41 -50.65 -1.17 -16.74
CA ALA A 41 -49.63 -0.32 -16.12
C ALA A 41 -48.25 -0.48 -16.80
N LEU A 42 -47.89 -1.69 -17.25
CA LEU A 42 -46.68 -1.94 -18.02
C LEU A 42 -46.73 -1.25 -19.39
N GLU A 43 -47.89 -1.32 -20.07
CA GLU A 43 -48.10 -0.62 -21.34
C GLU A 43 -47.97 0.90 -21.18
N LEU A 44 -48.62 1.48 -20.15
CA LEU A 44 -48.59 2.92 -19.87
C LEU A 44 -47.20 3.41 -19.44
N TYR A 45 -46.47 2.59 -18.68
CA TYR A 45 -45.07 2.87 -18.32
C TYR A 45 -44.18 2.90 -19.57
N LYS A 46 -44.35 1.94 -20.49
CA LYS A 46 -43.56 1.86 -21.72
C LYS A 46 -43.72 3.08 -22.63
N ILE A 47 -44.87 3.75 -22.58
CA ILE A 47 -45.15 4.96 -23.37
C ILE A 47 -45.02 6.26 -22.57
N ASN A 48 -44.55 6.21 -21.30
CA ASN A 48 -44.47 7.36 -20.39
C ASN A 48 -45.77 8.20 -20.36
N ALA A 49 -46.91 7.53 -20.19
CA ALA A 49 -48.21 8.19 -20.13
C ALA A 49 -48.30 9.19 -18.94
N LYS A 50 -49.17 10.21 -19.03
CA LYS A 50 -49.28 11.20 -17.95
C LYS A 50 -49.82 10.58 -16.65
N LEU A 51 -49.07 10.75 -15.56
CA LEU A 51 -49.49 10.43 -14.20
C LEU A 51 -50.24 11.61 -13.56
N CYS A 52 -51.15 11.32 -12.64
CA CYS A 52 -51.82 12.33 -11.82
C CYS A 52 -50.99 12.62 -10.55
N ASP A 53 -50.67 13.90 -10.30
CA ASP A 53 -50.03 14.34 -9.05
C ASP A 53 -51.06 14.94 -8.07
N PRO A 54 -50.89 14.83 -6.73
CA PRO A 54 -50.16 13.81 -5.97
C PRO A 54 -51.13 12.87 -5.21
N HIS A 55 -50.86 11.55 -5.26
CA HIS A 55 -51.59 10.56 -4.47
C HIS A 55 -50.94 10.41 -3.06
N PRO A 56 -51.69 10.55 -1.95
CA PRO A 56 -51.14 10.44 -0.59
C PRO A 56 -50.93 8.98 -0.18
N SER A 57 -49.70 8.64 0.20
CA SER A 57 -49.31 7.34 0.75
C SER A 57 -49.96 7.08 2.12
N LYS A 58 -50.80 6.04 2.22
CA LYS A 58 -51.44 5.59 3.47
C LYS A 58 -50.45 4.93 4.44
N LYS A 59 -50.41 5.46 5.66
CA LYS A 59 -49.88 4.80 6.88
C LYS A 59 -50.85 3.71 7.37
N GLY A 60 -50.28 2.65 7.94
CA GLY A 60 -50.98 1.51 8.54
C GLY A 60 -51.75 1.84 9.82
N ALA A 61 -52.74 1.01 10.08
CA ALA A 61 -53.83 1.18 11.04
C ALA A 61 -53.45 0.99 12.53
N SER A 62 -54.12 1.73 13.41
CA SER A 62 -54.62 1.19 14.68
C SER A 62 -55.81 2.00 15.20
N SER A 63 -56.93 1.27 15.37
CA SER A 63 -57.99 1.40 16.37
C SER A 63 -58.63 2.77 16.65
N ALA A 64 -59.88 2.90 16.22
CA ALA A 64 -60.85 3.91 16.63
C ALA A 64 -61.33 3.71 18.07
N TYR A 65 -61.56 4.81 18.79
CA TYR A 65 -62.73 5.00 19.68
C TYR A 65 -63.09 6.51 19.68
N LEU A 66 -64.39 6.77 19.52
CA LEU A 66 -65.04 8.08 19.39
C LEU A 66 -65.07 8.90 20.69
N GLU A 67 -65.49 10.17 20.49
CA GLU A 67 -66.24 11.06 21.41
C GLU A 67 -65.43 12.16 22.11
N ASN A 68 -65.87 13.41 22.24
CA ASN A 68 -66.93 14.21 21.60
C ASN A 68 -66.66 15.66 22.06
N SER A 69 -67.21 16.64 21.33
CA SER A 69 -67.65 17.95 21.85
C SER A 69 -66.68 19.15 22.05
N LYS A 70 -66.93 20.14 21.18
CA LYS A 70 -67.27 21.56 21.48
C LYS A 70 -66.18 22.55 21.94
N GLY A 71 -66.01 23.58 21.11
CA GLY A 71 -66.45 24.94 21.49
C GLY A 71 -65.36 25.96 21.90
N ALA A 72 -64.89 26.70 20.90
CA ALA A 72 -64.28 28.05 20.89
C ALA A 72 -64.96 29.11 21.81
N PRO A 73 -64.52 30.40 21.90
CA PRO A 73 -63.28 31.09 21.48
C PRO A 73 -62.71 32.16 22.49
N ASN A 74 -61.66 32.87 22.06
CA ASN A 74 -61.35 34.32 22.25
C ASN A 74 -60.35 34.83 23.32
N ASN A 75 -59.25 35.39 22.77
CA ASN A 75 -58.67 36.74 22.96
C ASN A 75 -58.58 37.36 24.36
N CYS A 76 -57.37 37.65 24.85
CA CYS A 76 -56.61 38.89 24.59
C CYS A 76 -55.55 39.12 25.69
N SER A 77 -54.48 39.81 25.29
CA SER A 77 -53.27 40.19 26.01
C SER A 77 -53.47 41.06 27.27
N ASP A 78 -52.65 40.85 28.31
CA ASP A 78 -51.63 41.83 28.74
C ASP A 78 -50.82 41.38 29.99
N ILE A 79 -49.50 41.25 29.80
CA ILE A 79 -48.41 41.89 30.56
C ILE A 79 -48.48 41.84 32.11
N LYS A 80 -47.65 40.98 32.76
CA LYS A 80 -46.41 41.32 33.51
C LYS A 80 -45.94 40.25 34.52
N MET A 81 -44.62 40.04 34.49
CA MET A 81 -43.69 39.66 35.57
C MET A 81 -43.70 38.23 36.16
N ASN A 82 -42.71 37.47 35.68
CA ASN A 82 -41.72 36.69 36.45
C ASN A 82 -42.10 36.24 37.86
N ARG A 83 -42.32 34.92 38.00
CA ARG A 83 -41.63 34.08 38.99
C ARG A 83 -41.76 32.60 38.61
N LYS A 84 -40.58 31.96 38.54
CA LYS A 84 -40.27 30.53 38.67
C LYS A 84 -41.49 29.59 38.81
N GLU A 85 -41.66 28.69 37.85
CA GLU A 85 -41.90 27.26 38.09
C GLU A 85 -41.94 26.47 36.76
N GLY A 86 -41.15 25.39 36.73
CA GLY A 86 -41.39 24.16 35.96
C GLY A 86 -41.60 24.25 34.44
N GLN A 87 -40.55 23.99 33.67
CA GLN A 87 -40.71 23.33 32.37
C GLN A 87 -39.98 22.00 32.41
N GLY A 88 -40.77 20.93 32.29
CA GLY A 88 -40.33 19.56 32.46
C GLY A 88 -39.42 19.06 31.35
N ALA A 89 -38.56 18.12 31.75
CA ALA A 89 -38.41 16.85 31.05
C ALA A 89 -38.24 16.94 29.52
N ARG A 90 -37.02 17.25 29.05
CA ARG A 90 -36.48 16.70 27.79
C ARG A 90 -36.31 15.18 27.96
N ASP A 91 -37.40 14.43 28.08
CA ASP A 91 -37.35 13.04 28.59
C ASP A 91 -37.07 11.98 27.52
N ASP A 92 -36.90 12.32 26.24
CA ASP A 92 -36.78 11.29 25.19
C ASP A 92 -35.76 11.58 24.06
N PHE A 93 -35.15 12.77 24.00
CA PHE A 93 -34.17 13.18 22.96
C PHE A 93 -34.51 12.76 21.50
N LYS A 94 -35.81 12.62 21.20
CA LYS A 94 -36.31 12.13 19.91
C LYS A 94 -35.97 13.09 18.75
N ASP A 95 -35.61 14.33 19.04
CA ASP A 95 -35.30 15.35 18.04
C ASP A 95 -33.82 15.38 17.61
N VAL A 96 -32.95 14.59 18.26
CA VAL A 96 -31.50 14.56 17.95
C VAL A 96 -31.21 13.72 16.70
N THR A 97 -31.13 14.35 15.53
CA THR A 97 -30.88 13.68 14.24
C THR A 97 -29.40 13.47 13.93
N TYR A 98 -28.50 14.25 14.51
CA TYR A 98 -27.04 14.14 14.39
C TYR A 98 -26.37 14.44 15.73
N LEU A 99 -25.13 13.99 15.93
CA LEU A 99 -24.38 14.16 17.17
C LEU A 99 -23.35 15.29 17.05
N THR A 100 -23.25 16.10 18.11
CA THR A 100 -22.15 17.04 18.38
C THR A 100 -21.56 16.76 19.76
N GLU A 101 -20.34 17.22 20.03
CA GLU A 101 -19.71 17.03 21.35
C GLU A 101 -20.60 17.53 22.50
N GLU A 102 -21.17 18.72 22.34
CA GLU A 102 -22.08 19.35 23.32
C GLU A 102 -23.33 18.51 23.57
N THR A 103 -24.00 18.04 22.50
CA THR A 103 -25.21 17.22 22.65
C THR A 103 -24.93 15.89 23.35
N VAL A 104 -23.77 15.28 23.12
CA VAL A 104 -23.39 14.04 23.79
C VAL A 104 -23.10 14.29 25.27
N TYR A 105 -22.47 15.40 25.61
CA TYR A 105 -22.19 15.77 27.01
C TYR A 105 -23.48 16.09 27.76
N GLU A 106 -24.42 16.85 27.17
CA GLU A 106 -25.73 17.11 27.76
C GLU A 106 -26.48 15.81 28.08
N ILE A 107 -26.49 14.85 27.14
CA ILE A 107 -27.16 13.57 27.34
C ILE A 107 -26.43 12.74 28.41
N LEU A 108 -25.09 12.75 28.43
CA LEU A 108 -24.29 12.02 29.43
C LEU A 108 -24.42 12.58 30.85
N GLU A 109 -24.57 13.89 31.01
CA GLU A 109 -24.83 14.52 32.31
C GLU A 109 -26.23 14.14 32.80
N LEU A 110 -27.25 14.24 31.95
CA LEU A 110 -28.61 13.85 32.30
C LEU A 110 -28.77 12.35 32.60
N CYS A 111 -28.03 11.48 31.90
CA CYS A 111 -28.00 10.04 32.20
C CYS A 111 -27.25 9.74 33.50
N ARG A 112 -26.21 10.51 33.83
CA ARG A 112 -25.50 10.37 35.12
C ARG A 112 -26.34 10.83 36.30
N GLU A 113 -27.11 11.90 36.14
CA GLU A 113 -28.02 12.40 37.18
C GLU A 113 -29.16 11.42 37.49
N ARG A 114 -29.59 10.61 36.50
CA ARG A 114 -30.72 9.67 36.63
C ARG A 114 -30.32 8.20 36.79
N GLU A 115 -29.03 7.87 36.70
CA GLU A 115 -28.48 6.51 36.63
C GLU A 115 -29.09 5.61 35.52
N ASP A 116 -29.83 6.19 34.57
CA ASP A 116 -30.43 5.47 33.43
C ASP A 116 -29.78 5.91 32.11
N TYR A 117 -29.10 4.96 31.47
CA TYR A 117 -28.42 5.16 30.18
C TYR A 117 -29.28 4.76 28.97
N SER A 118 -30.53 4.32 29.19
CA SER A 118 -31.45 3.91 28.13
C SER A 118 -31.71 5.01 27.07
N PRO A 119 -31.85 6.30 27.42
CA PRO A 119 -32.02 7.37 26.42
C PRO A 119 -30.79 7.52 25.51
N LEU A 120 -29.58 7.46 26.09
CA LEU A 120 -28.32 7.53 25.35
C LEU A 120 -28.15 6.34 24.39
N ILE A 121 -28.46 5.13 24.85
CA ILE A 121 -28.43 3.91 24.03
C ILE A 121 -29.35 4.03 22.82
N ARG A 122 -30.57 4.55 23.00
CA ARG A 122 -31.52 4.76 21.89
C ARG A 122 -31.03 5.80 20.89
N VAL A 123 -30.49 6.92 21.36
CA VAL A 123 -29.96 7.98 20.48
C VAL A 123 -28.75 7.47 19.70
N ILE A 124 -27.79 6.82 20.37
CA ILE A 124 -26.62 6.22 19.72
C ILE A 124 -27.05 5.18 18.71
N GLY A 125 -27.90 4.23 19.10
CA GLY A 125 -28.42 3.19 18.21
C GLY A 125 -29.08 3.79 16.96
N ARG A 126 -29.90 4.84 17.12
CA ARG A 126 -30.55 5.51 15.98
C ARG A 126 -29.56 6.23 15.06
N VAL A 127 -28.65 7.03 15.62
CA VAL A 127 -27.70 7.82 14.82
C VAL A 127 -26.70 6.91 14.13
N PHE A 128 -26.11 5.95 14.85
CA PHE A 128 -25.11 5.05 14.29
C PHE A 128 -25.68 4.01 13.33
N SER A 129 -27.00 3.76 13.33
CA SER A 129 -27.63 2.89 12.33
C SER A 129 -27.99 3.62 11.02
N SER A 130 -27.88 4.95 10.97
CA SER A 130 -28.24 5.75 9.79
C SER A 130 -27.00 6.42 9.18
N ALA A 131 -26.72 6.12 7.91
CA ALA A 131 -25.59 6.70 7.20
C ALA A 131 -25.71 8.23 7.08
N GLU A 132 -26.90 8.76 6.78
CA GLU A 132 -27.15 10.20 6.65
C GLU A 132 -26.88 10.96 7.96
N ALA A 133 -27.26 10.36 9.10
CA ALA A 133 -27.08 10.94 10.42
C ALA A 133 -25.60 11.00 10.82
N LEU A 134 -24.84 9.94 10.55
CA LEU A 134 -23.40 9.90 10.81
C LEU A 134 -22.63 10.91 9.94
N VAL A 135 -23.00 11.06 8.66
CA VAL A 135 -22.37 12.02 7.74
C VAL A 135 -22.54 13.48 8.18
N GLN A 136 -23.61 13.78 8.92
CA GLN A 136 -23.90 15.10 9.48
C GLN A 136 -23.33 15.31 10.89
N SER A 137 -22.86 14.24 11.54
CA SER A 137 -22.36 14.30 12.92
C SER A 137 -20.93 14.85 13.02
N PHE A 138 -20.61 15.49 14.14
CA PHE A 138 -19.28 16.02 14.51
C PHE A 138 -18.62 16.96 13.50
N ARG A 139 -19.41 17.75 12.77
CA ARG A 139 -18.86 18.73 11.81
C ARG A 139 -18.16 19.90 12.53
N LYS A 140 -17.04 20.36 12.00
CA LYS A 140 -16.31 21.54 12.50
C LYS A 140 -17.20 22.77 12.47
N VAL A 141 -17.26 23.51 13.58
CA VAL A 141 -17.99 24.79 13.66
C VAL A 141 -17.21 25.86 12.90
N LYS A 142 -17.86 26.60 11.99
CA LYS A 142 -17.25 27.74 11.30
C LYS A 142 -16.86 28.80 12.35
N GLN A 143 -15.57 29.10 12.50
CA GLN A 143 -15.17 30.38 13.09
C GLN A 143 -15.48 31.46 12.06
N HIS A 144 -16.48 32.30 12.32
CA HIS A 144 -16.62 33.55 11.56
C HIS A 144 -15.34 34.35 11.75
N THR A 145 -14.63 34.64 10.66
CA THR A 145 -13.52 35.59 10.66
C THR A 145 -14.04 36.94 11.17
N LYS A 146 -13.22 37.61 11.97
CA LYS A 146 -13.50 38.89 12.66
C LYS A 146 -13.97 40.03 11.73
N GLU A 147 -13.89 39.82 10.42
CA GLU A 147 -14.31 40.74 9.35
C GLU A 147 -15.80 40.62 9.00
N GLU A 148 -16.43 39.45 9.13
CA GLU A 148 -17.89 39.28 8.91
C GLU A 148 -18.72 39.76 10.11
N LEU A 149 -18.15 39.72 11.31
CA LEU A 149 -18.79 40.27 12.52
C LEU A 149 -18.80 41.80 12.54
N LYS A 150 -17.88 42.45 11.81
CA LYS A 150 -17.85 43.92 11.66
C LYS A 150 -18.85 44.45 10.64
N SER A 151 -19.22 43.66 9.62
CA SER A 151 -20.20 44.08 8.62
C SER A 151 -21.65 43.98 9.09
N LEU A 152 -21.91 43.22 10.17
CA LEU A 152 -23.23 43.07 10.79
C LEU A 152 -23.49 44.02 11.97
N GLN A 153 -22.47 44.73 12.46
CA GLN A 153 -22.59 45.73 13.55
C GLN A 153 -22.57 47.19 13.05
N GLY A 154 -22.49 47.42 11.74
CA GLY A 154 -22.41 48.76 11.13
C GLY A 154 -23.74 49.37 10.68
N LYS A 155 -24.86 48.94 11.24
CA LYS A 155 -26.18 49.55 11.02
C LYS A 155 -26.90 49.67 12.35
N ASP A 156 -26.51 50.66 13.13
CA ASP A 156 -27.41 51.51 13.91
C ASP A 156 -26.57 52.59 14.60
N GLU A 157 -27.15 53.80 14.65
CA GLU A 157 -26.70 55.02 15.37
C GLU A 157 -25.86 56.05 14.58
N ASP A 158 -26.59 56.92 13.87
CA ASP A 158 -26.25 58.34 13.67
C ASP A 158 -26.41 59.11 15.00
N LYS A 159 -25.39 59.88 15.43
CA LYS A 159 -25.45 61.34 15.70
C LYS A 159 -24.24 61.91 16.46
N ASP A 160 -23.77 63.03 15.91
CA ASP A 160 -23.17 64.23 16.54
C ASP A 160 -21.83 64.09 17.29
N GLU A 161 -20.73 64.61 16.70
CA GLU A 161 -20.16 65.93 17.04
C GLU A 161 -18.87 66.25 16.24
N ASP A 162 -18.69 67.55 16.01
CA ASP A 162 -17.76 68.20 15.09
C ASP A 162 -16.33 68.44 15.64
N GLU A 163 -15.41 68.61 14.67
CA GLU A 163 -14.29 69.57 14.61
C GLU A 163 -12.82 69.25 15.05
N LYS A 164 -11.93 69.54 14.07
CA LYS A 164 -10.51 69.99 14.10
C LYS A 164 -9.40 68.96 14.32
N GLU A 165 -8.23 69.01 13.68
CA GLU A 165 -7.62 69.89 12.66
C GLU A 165 -6.37 69.20 12.10
N LYS A 166 -6.25 69.18 10.76
CA LYS A 166 -5.06 69.54 9.97
C LYS A 166 -3.64 69.19 10.46
N ALA A 167 -2.91 68.51 9.56
CA ALA A 167 -1.67 68.93 8.87
C ALA A 167 -0.81 67.68 8.62
N ALA A 168 -0.70 67.21 7.37
CA ALA A 168 0.36 67.60 6.42
C ALA A 168 1.75 67.20 6.95
N CYS A 169 2.63 66.52 6.23
CA CYS A 169 2.74 66.32 4.80
C CYS A 169 3.85 65.27 4.55
N SER A 170 3.69 64.51 3.46
CA SER A 170 4.70 64.19 2.42
C SER A 170 6.12 63.75 2.83
N ALA A 171 6.78 62.80 2.19
CA ALA A 171 6.74 62.38 0.79
C ALA A 171 7.42 60.99 0.73
N ALA A 172 6.93 60.05 -0.08
CA ALA A 172 7.32 59.86 -1.49
C ALA A 172 8.82 59.54 -1.61
N ALA A 173 9.27 58.49 -2.26
CA ALA A 173 8.95 57.95 -3.58
C ALA A 173 10.01 56.84 -3.79
N MET A 174 9.93 55.86 -4.68
CA MET A 174 9.02 55.41 -5.73
C MET A 174 9.68 54.09 -6.21
N GLU A 175 8.90 53.05 -6.45
CA GLU A 175 8.70 52.45 -7.79
C GLU A 175 9.87 51.53 -8.20
N GLU A 176 9.68 50.43 -8.91
CA GLU A 176 8.80 50.14 -10.04
C GLU A 176 8.83 48.58 -10.11
N ASP A 177 7.70 47.89 -10.20
CA ASP A 177 7.09 47.42 -11.47
C ASP A 177 7.58 46.02 -11.89
N SER A 178 6.84 45.19 -12.60
CA SER A 178 5.43 45.17 -13.00
C SER A 178 5.21 43.86 -13.78
N GLU A 179 3.93 43.49 -13.90
CA GLU A 179 3.30 42.97 -15.13
C GLU A 179 3.72 41.60 -15.70
N ALA A 180 2.84 40.78 -16.30
CA ALA A 180 1.41 40.87 -16.62
C ALA A 180 0.98 39.47 -17.09
N SER A 181 -0.19 38.95 -16.67
CA SER A 181 -1.45 38.88 -17.46
C SER A 181 -1.49 37.74 -18.51
N SER A 182 -2.60 37.17 -18.95
CA SER A 182 -4.04 37.47 -18.98
C SER A 182 -4.74 36.12 -19.33
N SER A 183 -6.04 35.87 -19.23
CA SER A 183 -7.18 36.68 -19.66
C SER A 183 -8.51 36.08 -19.15
N ARG A 184 -9.44 36.95 -18.74
CA ARG A 184 -10.87 36.68 -18.56
C ARG A 184 -11.66 37.34 -19.70
N ILE A 185 -12.75 36.72 -20.16
CA ILE A 185 -13.97 37.35 -20.77
C ILE A 185 -15.15 36.40 -20.43
N SER A 186 -16.01 36.72 -19.45
CA SER A 186 -17.42 37.23 -19.54
C SER A 186 -18.38 36.30 -20.31
N ASP A 187 -19.63 36.01 -19.94
CA ASP A 187 -20.62 36.56 -19.01
C ASP A 187 -21.84 35.58 -18.99
N GLY A 188 -22.74 35.65 -18.00
CA GLY A 188 -24.14 35.19 -18.18
C GLY A 188 -24.74 34.17 -17.19
N SER A 189 -25.29 34.68 -16.09
CA SER A 189 -26.60 34.34 -15.49
C SER A 189 -26.95 32.93 -14.94
N GLN A 190 -27.47 32.97 -13.70
CA GLN A 190 -28.43 32.07 -13.03
C GLN A 190 -27.93 30.81 -12.29
N GLY A 191 -28.22 30.78 -10.98
CA GLY A 191 -28.52 29.54 -10.24
C GLY A 191 -27.72 29.37 -8.95
N ASP A 192 -28.31 29.77 -7.83
CA ASP A 192 -27.89 29.39 -6.48
C ASP A 192 -27.65 27.87 -6.37
N ASN A 193 -26.44 27.48 -5.98
CA ASN A 193 -26.14 26.23 -5.28
C ASN A 193 -24.72 26.34 -4.68
N ASN A 194 -24.65 26.79 -3.42
CA ASN A 194 -23.41 26.79 -2.63
C ASN A 194 -23.02 25.35 -2.24
N LEU A 195 -22.45 24.57 -3.18
CA LEU A 195 -21.56 23.46 -2.84
C LEU A 195 -20.16 24.02 -2.64
N GLN A 196 -19.80 24.27 -1.40
CA GLN A 196 -18.47 24.72 -1.01
C GLN A 196 -17.50 23.54 -1.22
N LYS A 197 -16.71 23.56 -2.31
CA LYS A 197 -15.60 22.61 -2.52
C LYS A 197 -14.62 22.73 -1.35
N LEU A 198 -14.62 21.74 -0.45
CA LEU A 198 -13.52 21.52 0.49
C LEU A 198 -12.20 21.37 -0.28
N GLY A 199 -11.10 21.83 0.30
CA GLY A 199 -9.77 21.58 -0.24
C GLY A 199 -9.53 20.07 -0.39
N PRO A 200 -8.58 19.64 -1.25
CA PRO A 200 -8.36 18.22 -1.56
C PRO A 200 -8.09 17.34 -0.32
N ASP A 201 -7.57 17.92 0.77
CA ASP A 201 -7.14 17.21 1.98
C ASP A 201 -7.87 17.64 3.27
N ASP A 202 -8.92 18.46 3.18
CA ASP A 202 -9.68 18.95 4.33
C ASP A 202 -10.92 18.10 4.62
N VAL A 203 -11.03 17.64 5.86
CA VAL A 203 -12.20 16.89 6.35
C VAL A 203 -13.11 17.83 7.13
N SER A 204 -14.41 17.69 6.90
CA SER A 204 -15.45 18.47 7.57
C SER A 204 -15.67 18.11 9.03
N VAL A 205 -15.00 17.07 9.55
CA VAL A 205 -15.21 16.47 10.88
C VAL A 205 -14.12 16.88 11.87
N ASP A 206 -14.53 17.13 13.12
CA ASP A 206 -13.63 17.32 14.25
C ASP A 206 -13.27 15.97 14.90
N ILE A 207 -12.09 15.45 14.54
CA ILE A 207 -11.57 14.16 15.01
C ILE A 207 -11.23 14.19 16.51
N GLU A 208 -10.76 15.34 17.03
CA GLU A 208 -10.41 15.45 18.45
C GLU A 208 -11.66 15.42 19.34
N ALA A 209 -12.73 16.09 18.91
CA ALA A 209 -14.03 16.02 19.55
C ALA A 209 -14.55 14.58 19.60
N ILE A 210 -14.46 13.84 18.49
CA ILE A 210 -14.86 12.43 18.42
C ILE A 210 -14.08 11.58 19.43
N ARG A 211 -12.76 11.78 19.51
CA ARG A 211 -11.90 11.03 20.45
C ARG A 211 -12.29 11.29 21.90
N ARG A 212 -12.53 12.54 22.29
CA ARG A 212 -13.00 12.89 23.65
C ARG A 212 -14.34 12.24 23.97
N VAL A 213 -15.25 12.25 22.99
CA VAL A 213 -16.57 11.63 23.11
C VAL A 213 -16.46 10.10 23.28
N TYR A 214 -15.68 9.41 22.46
CA TYR A 214 -15.49 7.96 22.60
C TYR A 214 -14.85 7.56 23.92
N ILE A 215 -13.85 8.31 24.42
CA ILE A 215 -13.24 8.03 25.73
C ILE A 215 -14.32 8.02 26.83
N ARG A 216 -15.29 8.94 26.76
CA ARG A 216 -16.34 9.05 27.76
C ARG A 216 -17.47 8.04 27.58
N LEU A 217 -17.80 7.69 26.34
CA LEU A 217 -18.87 6.73 25.99
C LEU A 217 -18.44 5.28 26.23
N LEU A 218 -17.21 4.92 25.85
CA LEU A 218 -16.66 3.56 25.99
C LEU A 218 -16.32 3.19 27.45
N SER A 219 -16.49 4.13 28.40
CA SER A 219 -16.40 3.83 29.83
C SER A 219 -17.58 2.97 30.34
N ASN A 220 -18.60 2.70 29.53
CA ASN A 220 -19.81 1.97 29.92
C ASN A 220 -20.13 0.82 28.94
N GLU A 221 -20.02 -0.43 29.42
CA GLU A 221 -20.25 -1.67 28.65
C GLU A 221 -21.64 -1.72 27.98
N LYS A 222 -22.68 -1.11 28.58
CA LYS A 222 -24.03 -1.12 27.98
C LYS A 222 -24.11 -0.35 26.67
N ILE A 223 -23.25 0.65 26.48
CA ILE A 223 -23.21 1.47 25.27
C ILE A 223 -22.49 0.74 24.14
N GLU A 224 -21.51 -0.10 24.47
CA GLU A 224 -20.76 -0.93 23.52
C GLU A 224 -21.69 -1.87 22.73
N THR A 225 -22.59 -2.57 23.42
CA THR A 225 -23.59 -3.43 22.77
C THR A 225 -24.52 -2.65 21.81
N ALA A 226 -24.81 -1.38 22.12
CA ALA A 226 -25.61 -0.51 21.27
C ALA A 226 -24.86 -0.14 19.98
N PHE A 227 -23.57 0.20 20.11
CA PHE A 227 -22.70 0.46 18.96
C PHE A 227 -22.53 -0.77 18.07
N LEU A 228 -22.32 -1.93 18.67
CA LEU A 228 -22.18 -3.19 17.93
C LEU A 228 -23.41 -3.48 17.08
N ASN A 229 -24.60 -3.44 17.69
CA ASN A 229 -25.85 -3.64 16.97
C ASN A 229 -26.04 -2.59 15.86
N ALA A 230 -25.75 -1.32 16.15
CA ALA A 230 -25.87 -0.25 15.17
C ALA A 230 -24.95 -0.46 13.96
N LEU A 231 -23.69 -0.87 14.17
CA LEU A 231 -22.76 -1.16 13.08
C LEU A 231 -23.18 -2.35 12.23
N VAL A 232 -23.76 -3.39 12.85
CA VAL A 232 -24.31 -4.55 12.13
C VAL A 232 -25.45 -4.13 11.20
N TYR A 233 -26.31 -3.18 11.62
CA TYR A 233 -27.37 -2.64 10.77
C TYR A 233 -26.85 -1.65 9.72
N LEU A 234 -25.86 -0.83 10.07
CA LEU A 234 -25.30 0.20 9.19
C LEU A 234 -24.54 -0.41 8.01
N SER A 235 -23.68 -1.38 8.27
CA SER A 235 -22.68 -1.83 7.30
C SER A 235 -23.27 -2.37 5.98
N PRO A 236 -24.33 -3.23 5.99
CA PRO A 236 -24.96 -3.69 4.75
C PRO A 236 -25.64 -2.57 3.96
N ASN A 237 -26.20 -1.56 4.64
CA ASN A 237 -26.81 -0.40 3.99
C ASN A 237 -25.74 0.44 3.29
N VAL A 238 -24.61 0.68 3.96
CA VAL A 238 -23.46 1.41 3.39
C VAL A 238 -22.85 0.65 2.21
N GLU A 239 -22.77 -0.69 2.28
CA GLU A 239 -22.32 -1.51 1.15
C GLU A 239 -23.24 -1.34 -0.07
N CYS A 240 -24.56 -1.38 0.13
CA CYS A 240 -25.54 -1.17 -0.93
C CYS A 240 -25.43 0.24 -1.53
N ASP A 241 -25.32 1.27 -0.69
CA ASP A 241 -25.18 2.67 -1.08
C ASP A 241 -23.95 2.88 -1.97
N LEU A 242 -22.80 2.33 -1.57
CA LEU A 242 -21.56 2.46 -2.32
C LEU A 242 -21.61 1.67 -3.63
N THR A 243 -22.21 0.48 -3.64
CA THR A 243 -22.22 -0.41 -4.80
C THR A 243 -23.22 0.03 -5.88
N TYR A 244 -24.42 0.48 -5.48
CA TYR A 244 -25.53 0.72 -6.41
C TYR A 244 -25.92 2.20 -6.56
N HIS A 245 -25.64 3.04 -5.57
CA HIS A 245 -26.14 4.41 -5.53
C HIS A 245 -25.07 5.48 -5.78
N ASN A 246 -23.79 5.09 -5.89
CA ASN A 246 -22.65 6.00 -6.12
C ASN A 246 -22.69 7.22 -5.18
N VAL A 247 -23.04 6.99 -3.90
CA VAL A 247 -23.35 8.07 -2.95
C VAL A 247 -22.15 8.98 -2.71
N TYR A 248 -20.93 8.44 -2.74
CA TYR A 248 -19.72 9.25 -2.60
C TYR A 248 -19.54 10.30 -3.71
N SER A 249 -19.98 10.01 -4.94
CA SER A 249 -19.96 11.00 -6.03
C SER A 249 -20.97 12.12 -5.82
N ARG A 250 -22.02 11.89 -5.02
CA ARG A 250 -23.06 12.88 -4.71
C ARG A 250 -22.70 13.72 -3.49
N ASP A 251 -22.17 13.09 -2.44
CA ASP A 251 -21.70 13.77 -1.23
C ASP A 251 -20.31 13.27 -0.80
N PRO A 252 -19.25 14.08 -0.99
CA PRO A 252 -17.90 13.77 -0.51
C PRO A 252 -17.81 13.61 1.02
N ASN A 253 -18.76 14.16 1.79
CA ASN A 253 -18.81 14.01 3.24
C ASN A 253 -19.22 12.60 3.68
N TYR A 254 -19.62 11.72 2.76
CA TYR A 254 -19.92 10.32 3.06
C TYR A 254 -18.74 9.60 3.75
N LEU A 255 -17.51 10.09 3.54
CA LEU A 255 -16.30 9.60 4.18
C LEU A 255 -16.29 9.76 5.72
N ASN A 256 -17.04 10.74 6.24
CA ASN A 256 -17.13 11.04 7.67
C ASN A 256 -17.58 9.83 8.49
N LEU A 257 -18.44 9.00 7.92
CA LEU A 257 -18.91 7.75 8.53
C LEU A 257 -17.74 6.83 8.88
N PHE A 258 -16.85 6.58 7.91
CA PHE A 258 -15.70 5.70 8.10
C PHE A 258 -14.72 6.26 9.13
N ILE A 259 -14.53 7.58 9.14
CA ILE A 259 -13.68 8.27 10.12
C ILE A 259 -14.25 8.11 11.53
N ILE A 260 -15.54 8.40 11.72
CA ILE A 260 -16.21 8.29 13.03
C ILE A 260 -16.14 6.85 13.56
N VAL A 261 -16.38 5.85 12.71
CA VAL A 261 -16.34 4.44 13.15
C VAL A 261 -14.91 4.00 13.50
N MET A 262 -13.92 4.34 12.69
CA MET A 262 -12.51 3.94 12.91
C MET A 262 -11.88 4.58 14.16
N GLU A 263 -12.43 5.68 14.68
CA GLU A 263 -12.01 6.29 15.94
C GLU A 263 -12.50 5.52 17.19
N ASN A 264 -13.38 4.53 17.03
CA ASN A 264 -13.76 3.64 18.14
C ASN A 264 -12.55 2.77 18.54
N ARG A 265 -12.15 2.85 19.82
CA ARG A 265 -10.99 2.11 20.35
C ARG A 265 -11.29 0.64 20.65
N ASN A 266 -12.55 0.25 20.81
CA ASN A 266 -12.93 -1.12 21.17
C ASN A 266 -13.18 -2.05 19.98
N LEU A 267 -12.90 -1.63 18.75
CA LEU A 267 -13.13 -2.46 17.55
C LEU A 267 -12.37 -3.81 17.55
N HIS A 268 -11.39 -3.96 18.43
CA HIS A 268 -10.61 -5.18 18.65
C HIS A 268 -11.29 -6.21 19.57
N SER A 269 -12.42 -5.89 20.21
CA SER A 269 -13.11 -6.85 21.08
C SER A 269 -13.64 -8.04 20.26
N PRO A 270 -13.65 -9.27 20.80
CA PRO A 270 -14.15 -10.47 20.11
C PRO A 270 -15.52 -10.30 19.46
N GLU A 271 -16.45 -9.61 20.14
CA GLU A 271 -17.83 -9.41 19.67
C GLU A 271 -17.89 -8.56 18.40
N TYR A 272 -17.07 -7.50 18.31
CA TYR A 272 -16.92 -6.70 17.10
C TYR A 272 -16.24 -7.51 15.98
N LEU A 273 -15.18 -8.27 16.28
CA LEU A 273 -14.46 -9.09 15.31
C LEU A 273 -15.35 -10.16 14.66
N GLU A 274 -16.27 -10.74 15.43
CA GLU A 274 -17.17 -11.79 14.94
C GLU A 274 -18.32 -11.24 14.10
N MET A 275 -18.99 -10.17 14.58
CA MET A 275 -20.27 -9.73 14.03
C MET A 275 -20.19 -8.47 13.16
N ALA A 276 -19.56 -7.40 13.65
CA ALA A 276 -19.69 -6.06 13.06
C ALA A 276 -18.55 -5.71 12.10
N LEU A 277 -17.31 -5.94 12.51
CA LEU A 277 -16.11 -5.57 11.76
C LEU A 277 -16.00 -6.26 10.39
N PRO A 278 -16.37 -7.55 10.20
CA PRO A 278 -16.39 -8.17 8.88
C PRO A 278 -17.28 -7.42 7.88
N LEU A 279 -18.49 -7.07 8.31
CA LEU A 279 -19.47 -6.36 7.48
C LEU A 279 -18.98 -4.93 7.17
N PHE A 280 -18.41 -4.26 8.18
CA PHE A 280 -17.85 -2.93 8.02
C PHE A 280 -16.66 -2.92 7.04
N CYS A 281 -15.76 -3.88 7.14
CA CYS A 281 -14.65 -4.05 6.19
C CYS A 281 -15.17 -4.28 4.77
N LYS A 282 -16.23 -5.08 4.62
CA LYS A 282 -16.85 -5.34 3.31
C LYS A 282 -17.36 -4.04 2.69
N ALA A 283 -18.09 -3.23 3.45
CA ALA A 283 -18.54 -1.91 3.01
C ALA A 283 -17.37 -0.98 2.66
N MET A 284 -16.35 -0.91 3.52
CA MET A 284 -15.16 -0.07 3.31
C MET A 284 -14.34 -0.49 2.08
N SER A 285 -14.30 -1.78 1.76
CA SER A 285 -13.62 -2.31 0.57
C SER A 285 -14.27 -1.89 -0.77
N LYS A 286 -15.50 -1.39 -0.74
CA LYS A 286 -16.24 -0.89 -1.91
C LYS A 286 -16.07 0.61 -2.16
N LEU A 287 -15.26 1.29 -1.34
CA LEU A 287 -14.98 2.72 -1.53
C LEU A 287 -14.28 2.98 -2.88
N PRO A 288 -14.69 4.02 -3.63
CA PRO A 288 -13.97 4.45 -4.84
C PRO A 288 -12.52 4.84 -4.54
N LEU A 289 -11.62 4.70 -5.52
CA LEU A 289 -10.18 5.00 -5.35
C LEU A 289 -9.93 6.42 -4.81
N ALA A 290 -10.64 7.43 -5.32
CA ALA A 290 -10.54 8.81 -4.83
C ALA A 290 -10.98 8.98 -3.36
N ALA A 291 -11.86 8.11 -2.84
CA ALA A 291 -12.24 8.10 -1.43
C ALA A 291 -11.16 7.43 -0.56
N GLN A 292 -10.61 6.31 -1.04
CA GLN A 292 -9.50 5.61 -0.39
C GLN A 292 -8.28 6.53 -0.27
N GLY A 293 -7.91 7.23 -1.35
CA GLY A 293 -6.79 8.19 -1.37
C GLY A 293 -6.96 9.30 -0.34
N LYS A 294 -8.17 9.86 -0.18
CA LYS A 294 -8.45 10.87 0.86
C LYS A 294 -8.34 10.33 2.27
N LEU A 295 -8.83 9.11 2.54
CA LEU A 295 -8.65 8.47 3.85
C LEU A 295 -7.17 8.26 4.17
N VAL A 296 -6.40 7.78 3.19
CA VAL A 296 -4.96 7.56 3.34
C VAL A 296 -4.23 8.86 3.69
N ARG A 297 -4.50 9.96 2.97
CA ARG A 297 -3.91 11.29 3.27
C ARG A 297 -4.35 11.89 4.60
N LEU A 298 -5.52 11.49 5.11
CA LEU A 298 -5.97 11.86 6.44
C LEU A 298 -5.20 11.07 7.50
N TRP A 299 -5.15 9.75 7.35
CA TRP A 299 -4.51 8.85 8.29
C TRP A 299 -2.99 9.03 8.29
N SER A 300 -2.36 9.45 7.20
CA SER A 300 -0.92 9.77 7.18
C SER A 300 -0.54 10.90 8.14
N LYS A 301 -1.49 11.72 8.58
CA LYS A 301 -1.29 12.77 9.61
C LYS A 301 -1.41 12.25 11.04
N TYR A 302 -1.78 10.97 11.24
CA TYR A 302 -1.94 10.38 12.57
C TYR A 302 -0.58 9.99 13.15
N ASN A 303 -0.54 9.81 14.48
CA ASN A 303 0.67 9.32 15.14
C ASN A 303 0.84 7.80 14.93
N ALA A 304 2.06 7.30 15.17
CA ALA A 304 2.38 5.87 15.02
C ALA A 304 1.44 4.96 15.85
N ASP A 305 1.08 5.35 17.07
CA ASP A 305 0.20 4.55 17.93
C ASP A 305 -1.22 4.40 17.36
N GLN A 306 -1.75 5.43 16.71
CA GLN A 306 -3.07 5.37 16.08
C GLN A 306 -3.07 4.47 14.85
N ILE A 307 -2.03 4.57 14.01
CA ILE A 307 -1.87 3.67 12.87
C ILE A 307 -1.68 2.23 13.35
N ARG A 308 -0.91 2.00 14.42
CA ARG A 308 -0.69 0.66 15.00
C ARG A 308 -2.00 0.05 15.46
N ARG A 309 -2.81 0.79 16.22
CA ARG A 309 -4.15 0.35 16.64
C ARG A 309 -5.04 -0.05 15.46
N MET A 310 -5.05 0.75 14.40
CA MET A 310 -5.85 0.46 13.21
C MET A 310 -5.36 -0.78 12.48
N MET A 311 -4.04 -0.93 12.35
CA MET A 311 -3.37 -2.10 11.79
C MET A 311 -3.73 -3.37 12.61
N GLU A 312 -3.56 -3.32 13.93
CA GLU A 312 -3.89 -4.42 14.85
C GLU A 312 -5.35 -4.84 14.74
N THR A 313 -6.28 -3.88 14.62
CA THR A 313 -7.72 -4.16 14.48
C THR A 313 -8.01 -5.04 13.25
N PHE A 314 -7.43 -4.71 12.10
CA PHE A 314 -7.62 -5.51 10.88
C PHE A 314 -6.82 -6.82 10.90
N GLN A 315 -5.61 -6.82 11.45
CA GLN A 315 -4.82 -8.04 11.59
C GLN A 315 -5.48 -9.05 12.52
N GLN A 316 -6.01 -8.61 13.66
CA GLN A 316 -6.72 -9.49 14.59
C GLN A 316 -7.96 -10.09 13.95
N LEU A 317 -8.69 -9.35 13.11
CA LEU A 317 -9.80 -9.90 12.34
C LEU A 317 -9.33 -11.01 11.38
N ILE A 318 -8.25 -10.78 10.64
CA ILE A 318 -7.67 -11.77 9.74
C ILE A 318 -7.24 -13.00 10.53
N THR A 319 -6.45 -12.83 11.58
CA THR A 319 -5.99 -13.92 12.46
C THR A 319 -7.14 -14.69 13.09
N TYR A 320 -8.15 -14.00 13.62
CA TYR A 320 -9.32 -14.63 14.22
C TYR A 320 -10.07 -15.49 13.21
N LYS A 321 -10.30 -14.99 11.99
CA LYS A 321 -10.97 -15.76 10.93
C LYS A 321 -10.13 -16.93 10.42
N VAL A 322 -8.81 -16.74 10.29
CA VAL A 322 -7.84 -17.79 9.92
C VAL A 322 -7.83 -18.93 10.93
N ILE A 323 -7.82 -18.62 12.23
CA ILE A 323 -7.78 -19.63 13.30
C ILE A 323 -9.15 -20.28 13.52
N SER A 324 -10.24 -19.51 13.39
CA SER A 324 -11.60 -20.02 13.67
C SER A 324 -12.18 -20.86 12.52
N THR A 325 -11.59 -20.78 11.33
CA THR A 325 -12.09 -21.45 10.13
C THR A 325 -11.09 -22.48 9.65
N ASP A 326 -11.53 -23.71 9.43
CA ASP A 326 -10.67 -24.75 8.86
C ASP A 326 -10.51 -24.53 7.34
N PHE A 327 -9.35 -24.04 6.95
CA PHE A 327 -8.94 -23.92 5.55
C PHE A 327 -8.23 -25.19 5.07
N ASN A 328 -8.49 -25.58 3.83
CA ASN A 328 -7.92 -26.76 3.21
C ASN A 328 -7.90 -26.59 1.68
N ASN A 329 -7.40 -27.59 0.95
CA ASN A 329 -7.32 -27.54 -0.51
C ASN A 329 -8.67 -27.24 -1.23
N ARG A 330 -9.82 -27.39 -0.57
CA ARG A 330 -11.16 -27.09 -1.12
C ARG A 330 -11.75 -25.77 -0.62
N ASN A 331 -11.42 -25.36 0.61
CA ASN A 331 -11.83 -24.10 1.22
C ASN A 331 -10.60 -23.21 1.36
N LEU A 332 -10.43 -22.29 0.40
CA LEU A 332 -9.25 -21.42 0.35
C LEU A 332 -9.50 -20.14 1.12
N VAL A 333 -8.44 -19.60 1.72
CA VAL A 333 -8.47 -18.31 2.42
C VAL A 333 -8.87 -17.17 1.47
N ASN A 334 -8.54 -17.32 0.18
CA ASN A 334 -8.92 -16.41 -0.91
C ASN A 334 -10.43 -16.26 -1.12
N ASP A 335 -11.22 -17.25 -0.69
CA ASP A 335 -12.67 -17.28 -0.87
C ASP A 335 -13.43 -16.68 0.31
N ASP A 336 -12.75 -16.36 1.42
CA ASP A 336 -13.36 -15.73 2.59
C ASP A 336 -13.47 -14.20 2.40
N ASP A 337 -14.69 -13.73 2.19
CA ASP A 337 -15.02 -12.31 1.99
C ASP A 337 -14.51 -11.42 3.13
N ALA A 338 -14.52 -11.89 4.38
CA ALA A 338 -14.13 -11.10 5.54
C ALA A 338 -12.61 -10.90 5.57
N ILE A 339 -11.83 -11.96 5.33
CA ILE A 339 -10.37 -11.89 5.25
C ILE A 339 -9.93 -11.02 4.08
N VAL A 340 -10.56 -11.19 2.91
CA VAL A 340 -10.28 -10.38 1.71
C VAL A 340 -10.60 -8.91 1.94
N ALA A 341 -11.78 -8.61 2.51
CA ALA A 341 -12.17 -7.23 2.80
C ALA A 341 -11.27 -6.58 3.85
N ALA A 342 -10.90 -7.30 4.91
CA ALA A 342 -9.98 -6.84 5.94
C ALA A 342 -8.59 -6.55 5.35
N SER A 343 -8.09 -7.41 4.45
CA SER A 343 -6.80 -7.21 3.77
C SER A 343 -6.80 -5.97 2.88
N LYS A 344 -7.90 -5.70 2.16
CA LYS A 344 -8.09 -4.45 1.40
C LYS A 344 -8.16 -3.22 2.29
N CYS A 345 -8.75 -3.34 3.49
CA CYS A 345 -8.79 -2.26 4.46
C CYS A 345 -7.40 -1.97 5.04
N LEU A 346 -6.67 -3.03 5.41
CA LEU A 346 -5.31 -2.97 5.91
C LEU A 346 -4.36 -2.33 4.89
N LYS A 347 -4.58 -2.57 3.59
CA LYS A 347 -3.84 -1.91 2.50
C LYS A 347 -3.90 -0.38 2.58
N MET A 348 -5.05 0.20 2.91
CA MET A 348 -5.14 1.66 3.08
C MET A 348 -4.34 2.14 4.30
N VAL A 349 -4.37 1.39 5.41
CA VAL A 349 -3.57 1.70 6.61
C VAL A 349 -2.07 1.60 6.29
N TYR A 350 -1.67 0.61 5.49
CA TYR A 350 -0.30 0.45 5.02
C TYR A 350 0.18 1.64 4.18
N TYR A 351 -0.63 2.12 3.23
CA TYR A 351 -0.26 3.33 2.47
C TYR A 351 -0.26 4.60 3.33
N ALA A 352 -1.12 4.68 4.35
CA ALA A 352 -1.07 5.79 5.31
C ALA A 352 0.24 5.76 6.13
N ASN A 353 0.70 4.56 6.51
CA ASN A 353 1.99 4.35 7.17
C ASN A 353 3.19 4.77 6.30
N VAL A 354 3.11 4.51 4.99
CA VAL A 354 4.11 4.92 4.00
C VAL A 354 4.13 6.44 3.83
N VAL A 355 2.98 7.05 3.55
CA VAL A 355 2.87 8.50 3.28
C VAL A 355 3.13 9.34 4.53
N GLY A 356 2.80 8.84 5.71
CA GLY A 356 3.07 9.53 6.98
C GLY A 356 4.53 9.40 7.45
N GLY A 357 5.31 8.52 6.82
CA GLY A 357 6.74 8.34 7.10
C GLY A 357 7.64 9.35 6.40
N GLU A 358 8.94 9.08 6.41
CA GLU A 358 9.93 9.80 5.60
C GLU A 358 9.90 9.26 4.16
N VAL A 359 9.37 10.05 3.23
CA VAL A 359 9.27 9.72 1.80
C VAL A 359 10.25 10.57 1.00
N ASP A 360 10.94 9.93 0.05
CA ASP A 360 11.83 10.58 -0.89
C ASP A 360 11.01 11.18 -2.06
N THR A 361 10.72 12.48 -1.99
CA THR A 361 9.84 13.16 -2.96
C THR A 361 10.54 13.58 -4.25
N ASN A 362 11.84 13.34 -4.39
CA ASN A 362 12.68 13.96 -5.42
C ASN A 362 12.59 13.32 -6.82
N HIS A 363 11.57 12.51 -7.10
CA HIS A 363 11.40 11.81 -8.40
C HIS A 363 12.71 11.17 -8.87
N ASN A 364 13.39 10.46 -7.96
CA ASN A 364 14.68 9.81 -8.16
C ASN A 364 14.59 8.54 -9.02
N GLU A 365 13.72 8.51 -10.03
CA GLU A 365 13.63 7.39 -10.95
C GLU A 365 14.71 7.53 -12.03
N GLU A 366 15.36 6.43 -12.39
CA GLU A 366 16.12 6.37 -13.63
C GLU A 366 15.10 6.28 -14.78
N ASP A 367 15.23 7.13 -15.80
CA ASP A 367 14.44 7.00 -17.02
C ASP A 367 14.69 5.59 -17.57
N ASP A 368 13.63 4.77 -17.66
CA ASP A 368 13.67 3.44 -18.25
C ASP A 368 13.89 3.60 -19.78
N GLU A 369 15.09 4.00 -20.18
CA GLU A 369 15.40 4.49 -21.54
C GLU A 369 15.77 3.40 -22.55
N GLU A 370 15.75 2.12 -22.17
CA GLU A 370 15.92 1.05 -23.15
C GLU A 370 14.67 0.17 -23.19
N PRO A 371 13.72 0.44 -24.10
CA PRO A 371 12.85 -0.62 -24.56
C PRO A 371 13.76 -1.74 -25.05
N ILE A 372 13.66 -2.91 -24.41
CA ILE A 372 14.19 -4.16 -24.95
C ILE A 372 13.71 -4.18 -26.41
N PRO A 373 14.60 -4.38 -27.40
CA PRO A 373 14.17 -4.44 -28.79
C PRO A 373 13.07 -5.50 -28.86
N GLU A 374 11.82 -5.09 -29.12
CA GLU A 374 10.79 -6.02 -29.53
C GLU A 374 11.33 -6.65 -30.80
N SER A 375 11.86 -7.87 -30.68
CA SER A 375 12.22 -8.67 -31.84
C SER A 375 11.00 -8.66 -32.75
N SER A 376 11.19 -8.17 -33.98
CA SER A 376 10.10 -7.95 -34.93
C SER A 376 9.51 -9.24 -35.49
N GLU A 377 10.00 -10.38 -35.00
CA GLU A 377 9.44 -11.70 -35.21
C GLU A 377 8.36 -11.96 -34.16
N LEU A 378 7.14 -12.29 -34.61
CA LEU A 378 6.12 -12.87 -33.75
C LEU A 378 6.75 -14.02 -32.96
N THR A 379 6.86 -13.89 -31.64
CA THR A 379 7.36 -14.98 -30.80
C THR A 379 6.41 -16.17 -30.96
N LEU A 380 6.92 -17.40 -30.86
CA LEU A 380 6.07 -18.59 -31.01
C LEU A 380 4.95 -18.66 -29.95
N GLN A 381 5.17 -18.02 -28.78
CA GLN A 381 4.16 -17.75 -27.76
C GLN A 381 2.95 -16.96 -28.29
N GLU A 382 3.13 -16.02 -29.23
CA GLU A 382 2.05 -15.28 -29.89
C GLU A 382 1.28 -16.16 -30.88
N LEU A 383 1.98 -17.04 -31.60
CA LEU A 383 1.39 -17.99 -32.55
C LEU A 383 0.57 -19.11 -31.86
N LEU A 384 0.98 -19.52 -30.65
CA LEU A 384 0.26 -20.50 -29.83
C LEU A 384 -0.85 -19.87 -28.96
N GLY A 385 -0.98 -18.55 -28.95
CA GLY A 385 -2.03 -17.83 -28.23
C GLY A 385 -1.87 -17.80 -26.70
N GLU A 386 -0.73 -18.24 -26.16
CA GLU A 386 -0.46 -18.22 -24.72
C GLU A 386 -0.12 -16.80 -24.21
N GLU A 387 0.39 -15.92 -25.07
CA GLU A 387 0.86 -14.59 -24.69
C GLU A 387 -0.25 -13.59 -24.34
N ARG A 388 -1.46 -13.72 -24.90
CA ARG A 388 -2.60 -12.84 -24.58
C ARG A 388 -3.03 -12.91 -23.11
N ARG A 389 -2.64 -13.96 -22.38
CA ARG A 389 -2.88 -14.09 -20.93
C ARG A 389 -1.72 -13.56 -20.07
N ASN A 390 -0.52 -13.42 -20.64
CA ASN A 390 0.71 -13.10 -19.90
C ASN A 390 1.20 -11.65 -20.11
N LYS A 391 0.75 -10.95 -21.16
CA LYS A 391 1.04 -9.52 -21.42
C LYS A 391 0.14 -8.57 -20.62
N LYS A 392 0.20 -8.62 -19.29
CA LYS A 392 -0.15 -7.43 -18.50
C LYS A 392 1.15 -6.93 -17.90
N GLY A 393 1.58 -5.79 -18.42
CA GLY A 393 2.78 -5.12 -17.99
C GLY A 393 2.79 -4.83 -16.48
N PRO A 394 3.90 -4.26 -16.00
CA PRO A 394 4.12 -3.91 -14.61
C PRO A 394 2.84 -3.44 -13.87
N ARG A 395 2.30 -4.26 -12.95
CA ARG A 395 1.03 -3.98 -12.24
C ARG A 395 1.21 -2.85 -11.22
N VAL A 396 1.10 -1.60 -11.66
CA VAL A 396 1.08 -0.45 -10.75
C VAL A 396 -0.22 -0.48 -9.95
N ASP A 397 -0.11 -0.37 -8.63
CA ASP A 397 -1.26 -0.32 -7.76
C ASP A 397 -2.07 0.95 -8.07
N PRO A 398 -3.39 0.85 -8.32
CA PRO A 398 -4.22 2.03 -8.56
C PRO A 398 -4.14 3.06 -7.44
N LEU A 399 -3.90 2.62 -6.20
CA LEU A 399 -3.77 3.50 -5.05
C LEU A 399 -2.42 4.25 -5.01
N GLU A 400 -1.32 3.63 -5.47
CA GLU A 400 -0.03 4.31 -5.63
C GLU A 400 -0.14 5.47 -6.64
N THR A 401 -0.88 5.23 -7.74
CA THR A 401 -1.11 6.25 -8.77
C THR A 401 -1.94 7.43 -8.24
N GLU A 402 -2.98 7.16 -7.46
CA GLU A 402 -3.83 8.20 -6.85
C GLU A 402 -3.11 9.02 -5.77
N LEU A 403 -2.17 8.40 -5.04
CA LEU A 403 -1.38 9.06 -4.01
C LEU A 403 -0.16 9.78 -4.55
N GLY A 404 0.33 9.41 -5.74
CA GLY A 404 1.57 9.93 -6.32
C GLY A 404 2.82 9.49 -5.55
N VAL A 405 2.73 8.40 -4.78
CA VAL A 405 3.81 7.86 -3.95
C VAL A 405 3.89 6.35 -4.16
N LYS A 406 5.06 5.83 -4.51
CA LYS A 406 5.32 4.39 -4.57
C LYS A 406 5.82 3.91 -3.21
N THR A 407 5.56 2.66 -2.89
CA THR A 407 6.11 2.03 -1.66
C THR A 407 7.63 2.14 -1.56
N LEU A 408 8.34 2.10 -2.69
CA LEU A 408 9.80 2.25 -2.81
C LEU A 408 10.33 3.64 -2.48
N ASP A 409 9.46 4.66 -2.44
CA ASP A 409 9.85 6.03 -2.08
C ASP A 409 9.95 6.19 -0.56
N CYS A 410 9.35 5.28 0.22
CA CYS A 410 9.42 5.29 1.67
C CYS A 410 10.83 4.88 2.14
N ARG A 411 11.51 5.78 2.85
CA ARG A 411 12.80 5.49 3.50
C ARG A 411 12.62 5.03 4.94
N LYS A 412 11.68 5.62 5.64
CA LYS A 412 11.36 5.27 7.02
C LYS A 412 9.85 5.34 7.22
N PRO A 413 9.16 4.21 7.37
CA PRO A 413 7.72 4.24 7.66
C PRO A 413 7.45 4.72 9.10
N LEU A 414 6.20 5.11 9.40
CA LEU A 414 5.79 5.43 10.78
C LEU A 414 5.93 4.23 11.73
N ILE A 415 5.63 3.04 11.22
CA ILE A 415 5.68 1.74 11.88
C ILE A 415 6.47 0.78 10.98
N PRO A 416 7.36 -0.06 11.54
CA PRO A 416 8.07 -1.10 10.79
C PRO A 416 7.13 -1.91 9.89
N PHE A 417 7.58 -2.18 8.67
CA PHE A 417 6.79 -2.92 7.68
C PHE A 417 6.54 -4.37 8.11
N GLU A 418 7.42 -4.92 8.94
CA GLU A 418 7.36 -6.27 9.47
C GLU A 418 6.14 -6.43 10.40
N GLU A 419 5.67 -5.35 11.05
CA GLU A 419 4.45 -5.37 11.86
C GLU A 419 3.20 -5.62 11.00
N PHE A 420 3.23 -5.40 9.67
CA PHE A 420 2.09 -5.63 8.79
C PHE A 420 1.95 -7.09 8.32
N ILE A 421 2.96 -7.92 8.56
CA ILE A 421 2.96 -9.34 8.18
C ILE A 421 2.01 -10.13 9.08
N ASN A 422 1.17 -10.98 8.48
CA ASN A 422 0.28 -11.85 9.24
C ASN A 422 0.73 -13.32 9.14
N GLU A 423 1.48 -13.82 10.12
CA GLU A 423 2.04 -15.18 10.08
C GLU A 423 0.96 -16.28 9.95
N PRO A 424 -0.16 -16.27 10.70
CA PRO A 424 -1.19 -17.30 10.55
C PRO A 424 -1.76 -17.39 9.13
N LEU A 425 -1.93 -16.24 8.45
CA LEU A 425 -2.34 -16.22 7.04
C LEU A 425 -1.27 -16.88 6.16
N ASN A 426 0.01 -16.58 6.38
CA ASN A 426 1.11 -17.12 5.58
C ASN A 426 1.23 -18.65 5.71
N ASP A 427 0.95 -19.21 6.90
CA ASP A 427 1.00 -20.66 7.13
C ASP A 427 -0.10 -21.44 6.39
N VAL A 428 -1.27 -20.83 6.23
CA VAL A 428 -2.45 -21.45 5.64
C VAL A 428 -2.58 -21.16 4.14
N LEU A 429 -1.89 -20.12 3.64
CA LEU A 429 -1.99 -19.69 2.25
C LEU A 429 -1.34 -20.70 1.27
N GLU A 430 -2.16 -21.26 0.40
CA GLU A 430 -1.71 -22.12 -0.69
C GLU A 430 -1.19 -21.29 -1.88
N MET A 431 0.12 -21.04 -1.89
CA MET A 431 0.76 -20.13 -2.85
C MET A 431 0.69 -20.57 -4.32
N ASP A 432 0.59 -21.87 -4.61
CA ASP A 432 0.42 -22.37 -5.98
C ASP A 432 -0.93 -21.92 -6.58
N LYS A 433 -1.98 -21.93 -5.76
CA LYS A 433 -3.32 -21.45 -6.14
C LYS A 433 -3.40 -19.94 -6.13
N ASP A 434 -2.85 -19.27 -5.11
CA ASP A 434 -2.84 -17.80 -5.05
C ASP A 434 -2.13 -17.20 -6.26
N TYR A 435 -0.96 -17.75 -6.62
CA TYR A 435 -0.24 -17.34 -7.83
C TYR A 435 -1.06 -17.58 -9.11
N THR A 436 -1.83 -18.66 -9.18
CA THR A 436 -2.72 -18.90 -10.33
C THR A 436 -3.81 -17.83 -10.41
N PHE A 437 -4.40 -17.43 -9.29
CA PHE A 437 -5.38 -16.32 -9.24
C PHE A 437 -4.72 -14.98 -9.60
N PHE A 438 -3.50 -14.76 -9.12
CA PHE A 438 -2.69 -13.60 -9.49
C PHE A 438 -2.47 -13.55 -11.00
N LYS A 439 -2.07 -14.65 -11.64
CA LYS A 439 -1.73 -14.67 -13.08
C LYS A 439 -2.96 -14.58 -13.99
N VAL A 440 -4.02 -15.33 -13.69
CA VAL A 440 -5.17 -15.50 -14.61
C VAL A 440 -6.18 -14.36 -14.51
N GLU A 441 -6.08 -13.48 -13.51
CA GLU A 441 -7.00 -12.35 -13.30
C GLU A 441 -8.47 -12.78 -13.44
N THR A 442 -8.84 -13.78 -12.64
CA THR A 442 -10.24 -14.21 -12.60
C THR A 442 -11.01 -13.13 -11.86
N GLU A 443 -11.94 -12.43 -12.52
CA GLU A 443 -12.74 -11.32 -11.93
C GLU A 443 -13.40 -11.66 -10.58
N ASN A 444 -13.54 -12.95 -10.28
CA ASN A 444 -14.19 -13.47 -9.07
C ASN A 444 -13.25 -14.00 -7.98
N LYS A 445 -11.92 -13.99 -8.16
CA LYS A 445 -10.98 -14.57 -7.17
C LYS A 445 -9.92 -13.55 -6.76
N PHE A 446 -9.80 -13.31 -5.46
CA PHE A 446 -8.79 -12.42 -4.88
C PHE A 446 -7.44 -13.15 -4.74
N SER A 447 -6.34 -12.42 -4.92
CA SER A 447 -4.99 -12.93 -4.64
C SER A 447 -4.28 -12.03 -3.63
N PHE A 448 -3.66 -12.64 -2.62
CA PHE A 448 -2.89 -11.94 -1.59
C PHE A 448 -1.57 -11.38 -2.13
N MET A 449 -1.06 -11.88 -3.27
CA MET A 449 0.05 -11.24 -3.99
C MET A 449 -0.26 -9.80 -4.47
N THR A 450 -1.53 -9.39 -4.51
CA THR A 450 -1.92 -7.98 -4.75
C THR A 450 -1.76 -7.08 -3.51
N CYS A 451 -1.52 -7.69 -2.35
CA CYS A 451 -1.28 -7.03 -1.06
C CYS A 451 0.03 -7.57 -0.48
N PRO A 452 1.19 -7.34 -1.13
CA PRO A 452 2.46 -7.97 -0.74
C PRO A 452 2.91 -7.64 0.69
N PHE A 453 2.46 -6.53 1.26
CA PHE A 453 2.82 -6.12 2.63
C PHE A 453 2.35 -7.08 3.73
N ILE A 454 1.34 -7.93 3.48
CA ILE A 454 0.84 -8.90 4.47
C ILE A 454 1.63 -10.22 4.45
N LEU A 455 2.37 -10.45 3.36
CA LEU A 455 3.11 -11.68 3.13
C LEU A 455 4.53 -11.54 3.66
N ASN A 456 5.04 -12.61 4.28
CA ASN A 456 6.44 -12.67 4.67
C ASN A 456 7.34 -12.96 3.46
N ALA A 457 8.65 -12.75 3.60
CA ALA A 457 9.61 -12.95 2.51
C ALA A 457 9.63 -14.40 1.98
N VAL A 458 9.32 -15.39 2.83
CA VAL A 458 9.30 -16.82 2.48
C VAL A 458 8.14 -17.12 1.53
N THR A 459 6.93 -16.68 1.88
CA THR A 459 5.72 -16.85 1.09
C THR A 459 5.83 -16.14 -0.26
N LYS A 460 6.39 -14.93 -0.26
CA LYS A 460 6.70 -14.21 -1.51
C LYS A 460 7.71 -14.97 -2.37
N ASN A 461 8.78 -15.49 -1.77
CA ASN A 461 9.78 -16.30 -2.49
C ASN A 461 9.15 -17.58 -3.07
N LEU A 462 8.21 -18.21 -2.36
CA LEU A 462 7.48 -19.37 -2.88
C LEU A 462 6.59 -19.01 -4.09
N GLY A 463 5.94 -17.85 -4.06
CA GLY A 463 5.22 -17.31 -5.22
C GLY A 463 6.14 -17.07 -6.43
N LEU A 464 7.32 -16.48 -6.19
CA LEU A 464 8.35 -16.29 -7.21
C LEU A 464 8.89 -17.63 -7.74
N TYR A 465 9.09 -18.61 -6.86
CA TYR A 465 9.52 -19.96 -7.23
C TYR A 465 8.51 -20.64 -8.15
N TYR A 466 7.21 -20.52 -7.87
CA TYR A 466 6.17 -21.04 -8.76
C TYR A 466 6.14 -20.30 -10.10
N ASP A 467 6.29 -18.97 -10.11
CA ASP A 467 6.42 -18.18 -11.34
C ASP A 467 7.57 -18.69 -12.20
N ASN A 468 8.76 -18.81 -11.61
CA ASN A 468 9.97 -19.27 -12.28
C ASN A 468 9.81 -20.70 -12.79
N ARG A 469 9.29 -21.63 -11.97
CA ARG A 469 9.07 -23.02 -12.41
C ARG A 469 8.06 -23.12 -13.53
N ILE A 470 6.91 -22.45 -13.42
CA ILE A 470 5.87 -22.49 -14.46
C ILE A 470 6.43 -21.96 -15.78
N ARG A 471 7.24 -20.90 -15.74
CA ARG A 471 7.94 -20.37 -16.91
C ARG A 471 8.96 -21.36 -17.46
N MET A 472 9.87 -21.89 -16.64
CA MET A 472 10.84 -22.92 -17.06
C MET A 472 10.13 -24.12 -17.73
N TYR A 473 9.02 -24.59 -17.15
CA TYR A 473 8.23 -25.69 -17.71
C TYR A 473 7.53 -25.30 -19.02
N SER A 474 7.00 -24.08 -19.11
CA SER A 474 6.37 -23.55 -20.33
C SER A 474 7.40 -23.45 -21.45
N GLU A 475 8.55 -22.81 -21.22
CA GLU A 475 9.64 -22.69 -22.20
C GLU A 475 10.17 -24.06 -22.63
N ARG A 476 10.36 -24.99 -21.68
CA ARG A 476 10.77 -26.36 -21.99
C ARG A 476 9.75 -27.09 -22.86
N ARG A 477 8.45 -26.97 -22.55
CA ARG A 477 7.37 -27.61 -23.35
C ARG A 477 7.32 -27.03 -24.76
N ILE A 478 7.41 -25.71 -24.90
CA ILE A 478 7.42 -25.02 -26.20
C ILE A 478 8.64 -25.45 -27.02
N THR A 479 9.81 -25.49 -26.39
CA THR A 479 11.06 -25.95 -27.03
C THR A 479 10.96 -27.39 -27.54
N VAL A 480 10.39 -28.30 -26.73
CA VAL A 480 10.18 -29.71 -27.12
C VAL A 480 9.16 -29.80 -28.27
N LEU A 481 8.06 -29.06 -28.20
CA LEU A 481 7.06 -29.03 -29.27
C LEU A 481 7.67 -28.54 -30.58
N TYR A 482 8.48 -27.48 -30.54
CA TYR A 482 9.19 -26.96 -31.69
C TYR A 482 10.18 -27.97 -32.27
N SER A 483 10.93 -28.65 -31.41
CA SER A 483 11.87 -29.70 -31.83
C SER A 483 11.16 -30.83 -32.60
N LEU A 484 9.94 -31.18 -32.18
CA LEU A 484 9.10 -32.16 -32.86
C LEU A 484 8.55 -31.65 -34.20
N VAL A 485 8.20 -30.35 -34.30
CA VAL A 485 7.58 -29.76 -35.50
C VAL A 485 8.61 -29.40 -36.58
N GLN A 486 9.76 -28.86 -36.20
CA GLN A 486 10.80 -28.39 -37.15
C GLN A 486 11.97 -29.35 -37.33
N GLY A 487 12.06 -30.43 -36.54
CA GLY A 487 13.14 -31.41 -36.64
C GLY A 487 14.51 -30.91 -36.17
N GLN A 488 14.59 -29.71 -35.58
CA GLN A 488 15.79 -29.20 -34.92
C GLN A 488 15.86 -29.68 -33.47
N GLN A 489 17.03 -30.11 -33.00
CA GLN A 489 17.25 -30.48 -31.60
C GLN A 489 17.53 -29.20 -30.78
N LEU A 490 16.49 -28.51 -30.33
CA LEU A 490 16.65 -27.40 -29.40
C LEU A 490 16.80 -27.93 -27.96
N ASN A 491 17.73 -27.33 -27.20
CA ASN A 491 17.99 -27.77 -25.83
C ASN A 491 16.90 -27.25 -24.87
N PRO A 492 16.33 -28.12 -24.01
CA PRO A 492 15.31 -27.74 -23.02
C PRO A 492 15.88 -27.01 -21.80
N TYR A 493 17.20 -26.93 -21.68
CA TYR A 493 17.92 -26.33 -20.57
C TYR A 493 18.81 -25.19 -21.06
N LEU A 494 19.07 -24.22 -20.18
CA LEU A 494 20.13 -23.24 -20.36
C LEU A 494 21.47 -23.93 -20.08
N ARG A 495 22.06 -24.51 -21.12
CA ARG A 495 23.30 -25.29 -21.00
C ARG A 495 24.52 -24.37 -21.06
N LEU A 496 25.24 -24.26 -19.95
CA LEU A 496 26.52 -23.58 -19.86
C LEU A 496 27.65 -24.61 -19.75
N LYS A 497 28.42 -24.75 -20.83
CA LYS A 497 29.62 -25.58 -20.85
C LYS A 497 30.83 -24.67 -20.68
N VAL A 498 31.55 -24.80 -19.57
CA VAL A 498 32.63 -23.88 -19.18
C VAL A 498 33.87 -24.64 -18.72
N ARG A 499 35.06 -24.06 -18.86
CA ARG A 499 36.31 -24.59 -18.31
C ARG A 499 36.63 -23.91 -16.98
N ARG A 500 37.13 -24.67 -16.00
CA ARG A 500 37.46 -24.15 -14.66
C ARG A 500 38.48 -23.01 -14.68
N ASP A 501 39.41 -23.04 -15.61
CA ASP A 501 40.48 -22.02 -15.69
C ASP A 501 40.03 -20.75 -16.45
N HIS A 502 38.84 -20.75 -17.07
CA HIS A 502 38.36 -19.67 -17.95
C HIS A 502 36.85 -19.45 -17.78
N ILE A 503 36.37 -19.46 -16.52
CA ILE A 503 34.93 -19.50 -16.23
C ILE A 503 34.26 -18.21 -16.71
N ILE A 504 34.84 -17.05 -16.42
CA ILE A 504 34.28 -15.74 -16.79
C ILE A 504 34.21 -15.59 -18.31
N ASP A 505 35.30 -15.88 -19.02
CA ASP A 505 35.37 -15.77 -20.49
C ASP A 505 34.38 -16.72 -21.18
N ASP A 506 34.37 -18.00 -20.78
CA ASP A 506 33.49 -19.00 -21.39
C ASP A 506 32.02 -18.69 -21.07
N ALA A 507 31.71 -18.25 -19.84
CA ALA A 507 30.36 -17.87 -19.45
C ALA A 507 29.87 -16.62 -20.19
N LEU A 508 30.72 -15.60 -20.33
CA LEU A 508 30.41 -14.39 -21.10
C LEU A 508 30.05 -14.72 -22.54
N VAL A 509 30.96 -15.38 -23.25
CA VAL A 509 30.75 -15.74 -24.66
C VAL A 509 29.48 -16.56 -24.80
N ARG A 510 29.25 -17.52 -23.90
CA ARG A 510 28.08 -18.40 -23.99
C ARG A 510 26.78 -17.65 -23.71
N LEU A 511 26.73 -16.83 -22.66
CA LEU A 511 25.53 -16.09 -22.28
C LEU A 511 25.21 -14.97 -23.28
N GLU A 512 26.22 -14.31 -23.84
CA GLU A 512 26.04 -13.32 -24.92
C GLU A 512 25.50 -13.95 -26.20
N MET A 513 26.06 -15.10 -26.62
CA MET A 513 25.53 -15.85 -27.77
C MET A 513 24.07 -16.23 -27.57
N ILE A 514 23.72 -16.73 -26.38
CA ILE A 514 22.35 -17.15 -26.05
C ILE A 514 21.41 -15.94 -26.04
N ALA A 515 21.85 -14.84 -25.43
CA ALA A 515 21.09 -13.59 -25.42
C ALA A 515 20.85 -13.01 -26.82
N MET A 516 21.81 -13.16 -27.74
CA MET A 516 21.70 -12.67 -29.10
C MET A 516 20.79 -13.56 -29.98
N GLU A 517 20.83 -14.88 -29.79
CA GLU A 517 19.99 -15.82 -30.54
C GLU A 517 18.55 -15.81 -30.04
N ASN A 518 18.34 -15.99 -28.72
CA ASN A 518 17.02 -15.99 -28.10
C ASN A 518 17.12 -15.61 -26.61
N PRO A 519 16.82 -14.37 -26.21
CA PRO A 519 16.84 -13.95 -24.81
C PRO A 519 15.96 -14.79 -23.88
N ALA A 520 14.90 -15.42 -24.39
CA ALA A 520 14.02 -16.28 -23.58
C ALA A 520 14.74 -17.54 -23.05
N ASP A 521 15.83 -17.97 -23.69
CA ASP A 521 16.60 -19.13 -23.26
C ASP A 521 17.27 -18.91 -21.88
N LEU A 522 17.55 -17.67 -21.50
CA LEU A 522 18.05 -17.31 -20.16
C LEU A 522 17.06 -17.65 -19.04
N LYS A 523 15.79 -17.86 -19.38
CA LYS A 523 14.70 -18.24 -18.46
C LYS A 523 14.47 -19.76 -18.43
N LYS A 524 15.28 -20.55 -19.13
CA LYS A 524 15.27 -22.01 -19.00
C LYS A 524 15.99 -22.43 -17.71
N GLN A 525 15.71 -23.64 -17.25
CA GLN A 525 16.43 -24.21 -16.11
C GLN A 525 17.93 -24.29 -16.43
N LEU A 526 18.77 -23.76 -15.52
CA LEU A 526 20.22 -23.76 -15.65
C LEU A 526 20.76 -25.19 -15.58
N TYR A 527 21.70 -25.50 -16.46
CA TYR A 527 22.43 -26.76 -16.46
C TYR A 527 23.90 -26.49 -16.77
N VAL A 528 24.75 -26.63 -15.76
CA VAL A 528 26.19 -26.35 -15.90
C VAL A 528 26.97 -27.64 -16.16
N GLU A 529 27.92 -27.57 -17.08
CA GLU A 529 28.87 -28.64 -17.38
C GLU A 529 30.30 -28.11 -17.38
N PHE A 530 31.14 -28.63 -16.48
CA PHE A 530 32.57 -28.40 -16.57
C PHE A 530 33.19 -29.28 -17.65
N GLU A 531 33.93 -28.66 -18.57
CA GLU A 531 34.56 -29.40 -19.65
C GLU A 531 35.57 -30.44 -19.13
N GLY A 532 35.38 -31.70 -19.53
CA GLY A 532 36.23 -32.81 -19.10
C GLY A 532 35.73 -33.55 -17.85
N GLU A 533 34.66 -33.07 -17.21
CA GLU A 533 34.08 -33.69 -16.02
C GLU A 533 32.78 -34.43 -16.34
N GLN A 534 32.67 -35.67 -15.88
CA GLN A 534 31.42 -36.43 -15.96
C GLN A 534 30.59 -36.14 -14.71
N GLY A 535 29.48 -35.43 -14.87
CA GLY A 535 28.53 -35.14 -13.80
C GLY A 535 27.15 -34.81 -14.36
N VAL A 536 26.11 -35.15 -13.60
CA VAL A 536 24.74 -34.69 -13.87
C VAL A 536 24.47 -33.53 -12.92
N ASP A 537 24.11 -32.38 -13.47
CA ASP A 537 23.78 -31.21 -12.65
C ASP A 537 22.38 -31.37 -12.05
N GLU A 538 22.34 -31.80 -10.77
CA GLU A 538 21.14 -31.78 -9.93
C GLU A 538 21.06 -30.50 -9.07
N GLY A 539 21.88 -29.49 -9.38
CA GLY A 539 21.97 -28.20 -8.69
C GLY A 539 23.31 -27.95 -7.99
N GLY A 540 24.07 -29.01 -7.68
CA GLY A 540 25.39 -28.90 -7.04
C GLY A 540 26.45 -28.25 -7.93
N VAL A 541 26.48 -28.61 -9.22
CA VAL A 541 27.43 -28.06 -10.19
C VAL A 541 27.08 -26.61 -10.50
N SER A 542 25.78 -26.30 -10.64
CA SER A 542 25.29 -24.92 -10.74
C SER A 542 25.71 -24.07 -9.53
N LYS A 543 25.61 -24.60 -8.31
CA LYS A 543 26.04 -23.89 -7.09
C LYS A 543 27.54 -23.61 -7.09
N GLU A 544 28.35 -24.60 -7.45
CA GLU A 544 29.80 -24.44 -7.57
C GLU A 544 30.16 -23.36 -8.60
N PHE A 545 29.51 -23.38 -9.77
CA PHE A 545 29.69 -22.35 -10.79
C PHE A 545 29.42 -20.94 -10.27
N PHE A 546 28.32 -20.76 -9.53
CA PHE A 546 28.00 -19.46 -8.93
C PHE A 546 29.07 -19.00 -7.93
N GLN A 547 29.60 -19.91 -7.12
CA GLN A 547 30.66 -19.58 -6.16
C GLN A 547 31.95 -19.13 -6.87
N LEU A 548 32.39 -19.86 -7.89
CA LEU A 548 33.61 -19.52 -8.64
C LEU A 548 33.48 -18.18 -9.37
N VAL A 549 32.34 -17.92 -10.00
CA VAL A 549 32.11 -16.64 -10.68
C VAL A 549 32.10 -15.46 -9.69
N VAL A 550 31.47 -15.62 -8.53
CA VAL A 550 31.45 -14.59 -7.50
C VAL A 550 32.86 -14.37 -6.94
N GLU A 551 33.59 -15.43 -6.61
CA GLU A 551 34.96 -15.32 -6.11
C GLU A 551 35.89 -14.58 -7.09
N GLU A 552 35.79 -14.88 -8.39
CA GLU A 552 36.64 -14.28 -9.42
C GLU A 552 36.26 -12.81 -9.72
N ILE A 553 34.96 -12.47 -9.76
CA ILE A 553 34.48 -11.11 -10.06
C ILE A 553 34.74 -10.12 -8.92
N PHE A 554 34.67 -10.58 -7.67
CA PHE A 554 34.92 -9.73 -6.50
C PHE A 554 36.39 -9.77 -6.03
N ASN A 555 37.26 -10.46 -6.76
CA ASN A 555 38.69 -10.43 -6.52
C ASN A 555 39.24 -9.02 -6.80
N PRO A 556 39.96 -8.37 -5.85
CA PRO A 556 40.61 -7.09 -6.10
C PRO A 556 41.49 -7.03 -7.35
N ASP A 557 42.05 -8.16 -7.79
CA ASP A 557 42.92 -8.27 -8.97
C ASP A 557 42.20 -7.90 -10.28
N ILE A 558 40.88 -8.18 -10.39
CA ILE A 558 40.09 -7.84 -11.57
C ILE A 558 39.71 -6.35 -11.59
N GLY A 559 39.74 -5.68 -10.44
CA GLY A 559 39.51 -4.24 -10.32
C GLY A 559 38.10 -3.76 -10.67
N MET A 560 37.09 -4.66 -10.78
CA MET A 560 35.70 -4.27 -11.07
C MET A 560 35.00 -3.58 -9.88
N PHE A 561 35.30 -4.04 -8.67
CA PHE A 561 34.71 -3.55 -7.43
C PHE A 561 35.81 -3.15 -6.44
N THR A 562 35.55 -2.13 -5.63
CA THR A 562 36.36 -1.76 -4.48
C THR A 562 35.77 -2.36 -3.21
N TYR A 563 36.63 -2.83 -2.30
CA TYR A 563 36.22 -3.36 -1.00
C TYR A 563 36.50 -2.34 0.10
N ASP A 564 35.50 -2.06 0.92
CA ASP A 564 35.67 -1.23 2.12
C ASP A 564 35.83 -2.12 3.37
N GLU A 565 36.99 -2.05 4.00
CA GLU A 565 37.33 -2.81 5.22
C GLU A 565 36.42 -2.45 6.40
N SER A 566 35.90 -1.22 6.45
CA SER A 566 35.04 -0.78 7.55
C SER A 566 33.66 -1.42 7.48
N THR A 567 33.02 -1.38 6.32
CA THR A 567 31.65 -1.90 6.12
C THR A 567 31.62 -3.36 5.68
N LYS A 568 32.73 -3.88 5.16
CA LYS A 568 32.85 -5.19 4.50
C LYS A 568 31.94 -5.31 3.28
N LEU A 569 31.76 -4.20 2.56
CA LEU A 569 30.91 -4.11 1.38
C LEU A 569 31.74 -3.80 0.14
N PHE A 570 31.22 -4.23 -1.01
CA PHE A 570 31.76 -3.93 -2.32
C PHE A 570 31.01 -2.75 -2.96
N TRP A 571 31.76 -1.89 -3.65
CA TRP A 571 31.22 -0.80 -4.47
C TRP A 571 31.81 -0.84 -5.88
N PHE A 572 31.09 -0.33 -6.87
CA PHE A 572 31.55 -0.29 -8.26
C PHE A 572 32.78 0.60 -8.38
N ASN A 573 33.84 0.11 -9.04
CA ASN A 573 35.03 0.91 -9.30
C ASN A 573 34.78 1.84 -10.51
N PRO A 574 34.75 3.19 -10.32
CA PRO A 574 34.56 4.14 -11.42
C PRO A 574 35.68 4.07 -12.48
N SER A 575 36.89 3.70 -12.03
CA SER A 575 38.09 3.59 -12.86
C SER A 575 38.36 2.14 -13.32
N SER A 576 37.36 1.26 -13.31
CA SER A 576 37.52 -0.10 -13.81
C SER A 576 37.98 -0.10 -15.27
N PHE A 577 39.05 -0.85 -15.56
CA PHE A 577 39.56 -1.06 -16.92
C PHE A 577 38.86 -2.22 -17.65
N GLU A 578 38.02 -2.96 -16.93
CA GLU A 578 37.26 -4.08 -17.48
C GLU A 578 36.10 -3.63 -18.37
N THR A 579 35.68 -4.53 -19.25
CA THR A 579 34.65 -4.22 -20.24
C THR A 579 33.24 -4.23 -19.64
N GLU A 580 32.28 -3.64 -20.36
CA GLU A 580 30.87 -3.74 -20.02
C GLU A 580 30.35 -5.19 -19.98
N GLY A 581 31.06 -6.12 -20.64
CA GLY A 581 30.74 -7.56 -20.67
C GLY A 581 30.71 -8.13 -19.26
N GLN A 582 31.81 -8.02 -18.49
CA GLN A 582 31.89 -8.62 -17.15
C GLN A 582 30.79 -8.08 -16.20
N PHE A 583 30.48 -6.78 -16.27
CA PHE A 583 29.37 -6.21 -15.50
C PHE A 583 28.02 -6.80 -15.93
N THR A 584 27.83 -7.04 -17.23
CA THR A 584 26.64 -7.73 -17.73
C THR A 584 26.57 -9.17 -17.22
N LEU A 585 27.68 -9.91 -17.21
CA LEU A 585 27.74 -11.28 -16.70
C LEU A 585 27.29 -11.35 -15.24
N ILE A 586 27.88 -10.54 -14.35
CA ILE A 586 27.51 -10.58 -12.93
C ILE A 586 26.06 -10.15 -12.72
N GLY A 587 25.52 -9.24 -13.54
CA GLY A 587 24.10 -8.95 -13.59
C GLY A 587 23.25 -10.18 -13.93
N ILE A 588 23.59 -10.91 -15.00
CA ILE A 588 22.90 -12.15 -15.40
C ILE A 588 22.98 -13.21 -14.30
N VAL A 589 24.16 -13.37 -13.69
CA VAL A 589 24.40 -14.34 -12.60
C VAL A 589 23.50 -14.06 -11.40
N LEU A 590 23.35 -12.80 -10.98
CA LEU A 590 22.41 -12.43 -9.91
C LEU A 590 20.97 -12.78 -10.29
N GLY A 591 20.56 -12.51 -11.53
CA GLY A 591 19.24 -12.88 -12.03
C GLY A 591 19.01 -14.40 -12.02
N LEU A 592 19.99 -15.17 -12.52
CA LEU A 592 19.94 -16.64 -12.54
C LEU A 592 19.92 -17.24 -11.13
N ALA A 593 20.63 -16.64 -10.17
CA ALA A 593 20.63 -17.08 -8.78
C ALA A 593 19.22 -17.00 -8.17
N ILE A 594 18.53 -15.87 -8.35
CA ILE A 594 17.13 -15.70 -7.94
C ILE A 594 16.24 -16.73 -8.66
N TYR A 595 16.46 -16.92 -9.96
CA TYR A 595 15.63 -17.81 -10.78
C TYR A 595 15.74 -19.29 -10.38
N ASN A 596 16.93 -19.71 -9.97
CA ASN A 596 17.23 -21.08 -9.52
C ASN A 596 17.13 -21.24 -7.98
N ASN A 597 16.71 -20.20 -7.26
CA ASN A 597 16.63 -20.18 -5.79
C ASN A 597 17.96 -20.59 -5.13
N CYS A 598 19.07 -20.08 -5.67
CA CYS A 598 20.42 -20.26 -5.16
C CYS A 598 20.90 -18.95 -4.51
N ILE A 599 21.44 -19.04 -3.30
CA ILE A 599 22.02 -17.87 -2.63
C ILE A 599 23.46 -17.66 -3.08
N LEU A 600 23.87 -16.40 -3.18
CA LEU A 600 25.20 -15.92 -3.54
C LEU A 600 25.82 -15.19 -2.36
N ASP A 601 27.12 -15.39 -2.14
CA ASP A 601 27.83 -14.65 -1.10
C ASP A 601 28.33 -13.28 -1.60
N VAL A 602 27.38 -12.41 -1.92
CA VAL A 602 27.66 -11.04 -2.39
C VAL A 602 27.31 -10.01 -1.32
N HIS A 603 28.13 -8.98 -1.21
CA HIS A 603 28.05 -7.98 -0.15
C HIS A 603 27.95 -6.58 -0.75
N PHE A 604 26.74 -6.13 -1.05
CA PHE A 604 26.49 -4.79 -1.57
C PHE A 604 25.82 -3.88 -0.54
N PRO A 605 26.10 -2.56 -0.58
CA PRO A 605 25.29 -1.58 0.14
C PRO A 605 23.87 -1.54 -0.44
N MET A 606 22.90 -1.17 0.40
CA MET A 606 21.46 -1.20 0.06
C MET A 606 21.13 -0.40 -1.22
N VAL A 607 21.93 0.64 -1.49
CA VAL A 607 21.82 1.47 -2.69
C VAL A 607 21.89 0.68 -4.00
N VAL A 608 22.65 -0.43 -4.06
CA VAL A 608 22.77 -1.25 -5.26
C VAL A 608 21.43 -1.90 -5.59
N TYR A 609 20.76 -2.48 -4.59
CA TYR A 609 19.43 -3.08 -4.75
C TYR A 609 18.37 -2.04 -5.09
N ARG A 610 18.45 -0.83 -4.50
CA ARG A 610 17.57 0.29 -4.87
C ARG A 610 17.74 0.70 -6.33
N LYS A 611 18.99 0.79 -6.80
CA LYS A 611 19.29 1.12 -8.21
C LYS A 611 18.85 0.01 -9.17
N LEU A 612 18.94 -1.27 -8.78
CA LEU A 612 18.37 -2.38 -9.57
C LEU A 612 16.85 -2.24 -9.75
N MET A 613 16.15 -1.68 -8.76
CA MET A 613 14.72 -1.38 -8.84
C MET A 613 14.38 -0.09 -9.62
N GLY A 614 15.39 0.59 -10.18
CA GLY A 614 15.23 1.83 -10.96
C GLY A 614 15.19 3.10 -10.13
N LYS A 615 15.65 3.06 -8.86
CA LYS A 615 15.77 4.25 -8.01
C LYS A 615 17.22 4.73 -7.93
N LYS A 616 17.47 6.02 -8.16
CA LYS A 616 18.78 6.63 -8.00
C LYS A 616 19.23 6.60 -6.53
N GLY A 617 20.55 6.54 -6.34
CA GLY A 617 21.18 6.67 -5.02
C GLY A 617 21.09 8.13 -4.54
N THR A 618 20.95 8.30 -3.22
CA THR A 618 20.83 9.63 -2.59
C THR A 618 21.84 9.83 -1.47
N PHE A 619 21.88 11.03 -0.89
CA PHE A 619 22.77 11.37 0.22
C PHE A 619 22.70 10.37 1.39
N ARG A 620 21.51 9.90 1.77
CA ARG A 620 21.34 8.93 2.86
C ARG A 620 22.03 7.59 2.57
N ASP A 621 22.06 7.21 1.29
CA ASP A 621 22.66 5.96 0.82
C ASP A 621 24.21 5.99 0.85
N LEU A 622 24.81 7.18 0.95
CA LEU A 622 26.25 7.31 1.20
C LEU A 622 26.64 6.80 2.59
N GLY A 623 25.71 6.78 3.55
CA GLY A 623 26.00 6.30 4.90
C GLY A 623 26.52 4.86 4.94
N ASP A 624 25.99 4.00 4.06
CA ASP A 624 26.37 2.59 3.98
C ASP A 624 27.49 2.33 2.98
N SER A 625 27.55 3.10 1.87
CA SER A 625 28.54 2.89 0.82
C SER A 625 29.85 3.62 1.04
N HIS A 626 29.80 4.86 1.57
CA HIS A 626 30.95 5.73 1.79
C HIS A 626 30.82 6.44 3.15
N PRO A 627 30.97 5.74 4.28
CA PRO A 627 30.65 6.28 5.61
C PRO A 627 31.40 7.57 5.96
N VAL A 628 32.69 7.64 5.62
CA VAL A 628 33.53 8.83 5.89
C VAL A 628 33.08 10.05 5.10
N LEU A 629 32.75 9.85 3.81
CA LEU A 629 32.22 10.91 2.95
C LEU A 629 30.86 11.38 3.45
N TYR A 630 29.98 10.45 3.84
CA TYR A 630 28.68 10.76 4.43
C TYR A 630 28.82 11.62 5.69
N GLN A 631 29.69 11.27 6.63
CA GLN A 631 29.93 12.08 7.82
C GLN A 631 30.42 13.49 7.46
N SER A 632 31.37 13.60 6.53
CA SER A 632 31.90 14.90 6.09
C SER A 632 30.82 15.81 5.49
N LEU A 633 29.95 15.26 4.65
CA LEU A 633 28.84 15.99 4.05
C LEU A 633 27.73 16.30 5.05
N LYS A 634 27.49 15.39 6.02
CA LYS A 634 26.56 15.61 7.12
C LYS A 634 27.03 16.76 8.03
N ASP A 635 28.30 16.76 8.42
CA ASP A 635 28.90 17.82 9.22
C ASP A 635 28.81 19.17 8.50
N LEU A 636 28.98 19.19 7.18
CA LEU A 636 28.79 20.40 6.36
C LEU A 636 27.34 20.90 6.36
N LEU A 637 26.34 20.01 6.39
CA LEU A 637 24.92 20.37 6.50
C LEU A 637 24.54 20.85 7.92
N GLU A 638 25.16 20.29 8.95
CA GLU A 638 24.89 20.59 10.36
C GLU A 638 25.74 21.76 10.89
N TYR A 639 26.74 22.22 10.13
CA TYR A 639 27.62 23.32 10.53
C TYR A 639 26.84 24.62 10.81
N GLU A 640 27.08 25.21 11.98
CA GLU A 640 26.42 26.44 12.44
C GLU A 640 27.18 27.73 12.04
N GLY A 641 28.47 27.61 11.67
CA GLY A 641 29.35 28.73 11.31
C GLY A 641 29.20 29.22 9.86
N SER A 642 30.20 29.95 9.36
CA SER A 642 30.24 30.44 7.98
C SER A 642 30.97 29.43 7.11
N VAL A 643 30.24 28.58 6.37
CA VAL A 643 30.86 27.54 5.52
C VAL A 643 31.85 28.15 4.51
N GLU A 644 31.55 29.33 3.98
CA GLU A 644 32.39 30.00 2.98
C GLU A 644 33.77 30.39 3.55
N ASP A 645 33.79 31.01 4.74
CA ASP A 645 35.02 31.48 5.38
C ASP A 645 35.78 30.36 6.10
N ASP A 646 35.06 29.44 6.74
CA ASP A 646 35.62 28.43 7.62
C ASP A 646 36.13 27.20 6.85
N MET A 647 35.46 26.83 5.75
CA MET A 647 35.79 25.62 4.98
C MET A 647 36.39 25.91 3.60
N MET A 648 36.05 27.06 2.98
CA MET A 648 36.62 27.55 1.72
C MET A 648 36.69 26.50 0.58
N ILE A 649 35.60 25.74 0.43
CA ILE A 649 35.44 24.71 -0.61
C ILE A 649 34.53 25.22 -1.75
N THR A 650 34.64 24.59 -2.93
CA THR A 650 33.90 24.97 -4.14
C THR A 650 33.12 23.79 -4.72
N PHE A 651 32.34 24.02 -5.79
CA PHE A 651 31.61 22.96 -6.51
C PHE A 651 32.52 22.05 -7.36
N GLN A 652 33.85 22.20 -7.26
CA GLN A 652 34.83 21.30 -7.84
C GLN A 652 35.31 20.29 -6.79
N ILE A 653 35.22 19.00 -7.13
CA ILE A 653 35.67 17.89 -6.28
C ILE A 653 36.89 17.20 -6.89
N SER A 654 37.67 16.52 -6.06
CA SER A 654 38.83 15.72 -6.49
C SER A 654 38.57 14.23 -6.31
N GLN A 655 38.70 13.44 -7.36
CA GLN A 655 38.73 11.98 -7.30
C GLN A 655 40.15 11.46 -7.50
N THR A 656 40.60 10.51 -6.70
CA THR A 656 41.92 9.91 -6.88
C THR A 656 41.85 8.74 -7.84
N ASP A 657 42.69 8.79 -8.89
CA ASP A 657 42.91 7.64 -9.76
C ASP A 657 43.73 6.54 -9.05
N LEU A 658 43.88 5.34 -9.64
CA LEU A 658 44.62 4.21 -9.06
C LEU A 658 46.09 4.55 -8.72
N PHE A 659 46.65 5.56 -9.38
CA PHE A 659 48.00 6.05 -9.15
C PHE A 659 48.09 7.19 -8.11
N GLY A 660 46.98 7.50 -7.43
CA GLY A 660 46.89 8.58 -6.43
C GLY A 660 46.85 9.99 -7.03
N ASN A 661 46.64 10.10 -8.35
CA ASN A 661 46.55 11.40 -9.03
C ASN A 661 45.14 11.98 -8.86
N PRO A 662 44.99 13.23 -8.37
CA PRO A 662 43.69 13.87 -8.25
C PRO A 662 43.17 14.31 -9.62
N MET A 663 42.03 13.76 -10.03
CA MET A 663 41.21 14.21 -11.14
C MET A 663 40.15 15.18 -10.62
N MET A 664 40.21 16.42 -11.09
CA MET A 664 39.21 17.42 -10.73
C MET A 664 37.94 17.21 -11.57
N TYR A 665 36.79 17.25 -10.91
CA TYR A 665 35.48 17.15 -11.54
C TYR A 665 34.59 18.29 -11.06
N ASP A 666 34.04 19.04 -12.01
CA ASP A 666 33.11 20.13 -11.73
C ASP A 666 31.69 19.58 -11.59
N LEU A 667 31.11 19.64 -10.39
CA LEU A 667 29.73 19.21 -10.14
C LEU A 667 28.70 20.11 -10.83
N LYS A 668 29.09 21.35 -11.12
CA LYS A 668 28.30 22.39 -11.76
C LYS A 668 29.19 23.21 -12.70
N GLU A 669 28.60 23.83 -13.72
CA GLU A 669 29.35 24.67 -14.66
C GLU A 669 30.16 25.76 -13.92
N ASN A 670 31.47 25.85 -14.22
CA ASN A 670 32.42 26.73 -13.52
C ASN A 670 32.46 26.48 -12.00
N GLY A 671 32.41 25.19 -11.60
CA GLY A 671 32.40 24.79 -10.19
C GLY A 671 33.63 25.26 -9.41
N ASP A 672 34.75 25.51 -10.08
CA ASP A 672 35.98 26.10 -9.54
C ASP A 672 35.80 27.51 -8.97
N LYS A 673 34.86 28.29 -9.51
CA LYS A 673 34.62 29.70 -9.13
C LYS A 673 33.44 29.90 -8.19
N ILE A 674 32.67 28.85 -7.92
CA ILE A 674 31.45 28.92 -7.11
C ILE A 674 31.81 28.43 -5.70
N PRO A 675 31.97 29.34 -4.71
CA PRO A 675 32.20 28.94 -3.33
C PRO A 675 30.93 28.34 -2.73
N ILE A 676 31.12 27.40 -1.81
CA ILE A 676 30.01 26.79 -1.07
C ILE A 676 29.69 27.67 0.13
N THR A 677 28.42 27.99 0.29
CA THR A 677 27.85 28.83 1.34
C THR A 677 26.75 28.09 2.08
N ASN A 678 26.26 28.66 3.18
CA ASN A 678 25.15 28.10 3.97
C ASN A 678 23.83 27.95 3.17
N GLU A 679 23.68 28.71 2.09
CA GLU A 679 22.50 28.68 1.22
C GLU A 679 22.59 27.57 0.16
N ASN A 680 23.78 27.37 -0.44
CA ASN A 680 23.97 26.44 -1.54
C ASN A 680 24.53 25.06 -1.10
N ARG A 681 24.93 24.89 0.17
CA ARG A 681 25.46 23.62 0.70
C ARG A 681 24.56 22.41 0.47
N LYS A 682 23.23 22.58 0.50
CA LYS A 682 22.27 21.50 0.21
C LYS A 682 22.36 21.05 -1.26
N GLU A 683 22.52 22.01 -2.18
CA GLU A 683 22.71 21.71 -3.60
C GLU A 683 24.03 20.97 -3.82
N PHE A 684 25.12 21.45 -3.21
CA PHE A 684 26.42 20.79 -3.27
C PHE A 684 26.34 19.32 -2.80
N VAL A 685 25.75 19.07 -1.63
CA VAL A 685 25.61 17.71 -1.09
C VAL A 685 24.79 16.81 -2.02
N ASN A 686 23.69 17.33 -2.59
CA ASN A 686 22.87 16.57 -3.53
C ASN A 686 23.65 16.23 -4.82
N LEU A 687 24.35 17.19 -5.41
CA LEU A 687 25.15 16.97 -6.62
C LEU A 687 26.34 16.05 -6.39
N TYR A 688 27.01 16.19 -5.24
CA TYR A 688 28.12 15.31 -4.89
C TYR A 688 27.62 13.87 -4.65
N SER A 689 26.50 13.70 -3.94
CA SER A 689 25.89 12.39 -3.74
C SER A 689 25.43 11.74 -5.04
N ASP A 690 24.81 12.51 -5.93
CA ASP A 690 24.40 12.05 -7.27
C ASP A 690 25.60 11.66 -8.14
N TYR A 691 26.69 12.44 -8.07
CA TYR A 691 27.91 12.13 -8.79
C TYR A 691 28.51 10.80 -8.33
N ILE A 692 28.69 10.60 -7.02
CA ILE A 692 29.31 9.38 -6.49
C ILE A 692 28.44 8.15 -6.78
N LEU A 693 27.14 8.20 -6.47
CA LEU A 693 26.29 7.00 -6.51
C LEU A 693 25.70 6.69 -7.90
N ASN A 694 25.60 7.70 -8.78
CA ASN A 694 24.95 7.53 -10.07
C ASN A 694 25.90 7.83 -11.24
N LYS A 695 26.42 9.05 -11.37
CA LYS A 695 27.19 9.47 -12.57
C LYS A 695 28.56 8.81 -12.68
N SER A 696 29.27 8.64 -11.58
CA SER A 696 30.64 8.12 -11.59
C SER A 696 30.72 6.65 -12.02
N VAL A 697 29.66 5.89 -11.73
CA VAL A 697 29.55 4.44 -12.01
C VAL A 697 28.49 4.12 -13.07
N GLU A 698 28.04 5.13 -13.82
CA GLU A 698 26.88 5.03 -14.72
C GLU A 698 27.05 3.91 -15.76
N LYS A 699 28.22 3.83 -16.41
CA LYS A 699 28.49 2.85 -17.47
C LYS A 699 28.48 1.42 -16.93
N GLN A 700 29.22 1.20 -15.85
CA GLN A 700 29.37 -0.09 -15.19
C GLN A 700 28.03 -0.56 -14.63
N PHE A 701 27.33 0.34 -13.93
CA PHE A 701 26.04 0.04 -13.34
C PHE A 701 24.95 -0.21 -14.39
N LYS A 702 24.94 0.54 -15.51
CA LYS A 702 23.99 0.32 -16.60
C LYS A 702 24.17 -1.07 -17.23
N ALA A 703 25.41 -1.51 -17.46
CA ALA A 703 25.70 -2.85 -17.95
C ALA A 703 25.27 -3.95 -16.94
N PHE A 704 25.55 -3.72 -15.66
CA PHE A 704 25.09 -4.59 -14.56
C PHE A 704 23.57 -4.72 -14.48
N ARG A 705 22.86 -3.58 -14.47
CA ARG A 705 21.41 -3.52 -14.46
C ARG A 705 20.81 -4.18 -15.70
N ARG A 706 21.41 -3.99 -16.88
CA ARG A 706 21.01 -4.64 -18.13
C ARG A 706 21.09 -6.16 -18.00
N GLY A 707 22.23 -6.69 -17.54
CA GLY A 707 22.41 -8.13 -17.33
C GLY A 707 21.37 -8.72 -16.37
N PHE A 708 21.10 -8.03 -15.26
CA PHE A 708 20.06 -8.42 -14.31
C PHE A 708 18.67 -8.44 -14.96
N HIS A 709 18.33 -7.38 -15.68
CA HIS A 709 17.02 -7.24 -16.32
C HIS A 709 16.78 -8.27 -17.44
N MET A 710 17.82 -8.74 -18.13
CA MET A 710 17.70 -9.79 -19.15
C MET A 710 17.06 -11.08 -18.60
N VAL A 711 17.24 -11.37 -17.30
CA VAL A 711 16.64 -12.52 -16.63
C VAL A 711 15.32 -12.13 -15.93
N THR A 712 15.23 -10.93 -15.36
CA THR A 712 14.14 -10.54 -14.45
C THR A 712 13.04 -9.65 -15.08
N ASN A 713 13.13 -9.29 -16.36
CA ASN A 713 12.25 -8.29 -17.02
C ASN A 713 10.74 -8.47 -16.81
N GLU A 714 10.26 -9.70 -16.85
CA GLU A 714 8.85 -10.04 -16.69
C GLU A 714 8.53 -10.61 -15.31
N SER A 715 9.52 -10.68 -14.40
CA SER A 715 9.35 -11.23 -13.07
C SER A 715 8.50 -10.28 -12.21
N PRO A 716 7.65 -10.81 -11.30
CA PRO A 716 6.94 -9.97 -10.34
C PRO A 716 7.86 -9.34 -9.27
N LEU A 717 9.18 -9.48 -9.41
CA LEU A 717 10.18 -8.98 -8.46
C LEU A 717 10.01 -7.49 -8.11
N LYS A 718 9.78 -6.63 -9.12
CA LYS A 718 9.57 -5.17 -8.93
C LYS A 718 8.31 -4.84 -8.11
N TYR A 719 7.34 -5.77 -8.05
CA TYR A 719 6.02 -5.58 -7.43
C TYR A 719 5.90 -6.16 -6.03
N LEU A 720 6.59 -7.27 -5.78
CA LEU A 720 6.39 -8.06 -4.56
C LEU A 720 7.40 -7.71 -3.46
N PHE A 721 8.62 -7.37 -3.86
CA PHE A 721 9.75 -7.28 -2.95
C PHE A 721 10.21 -5.84 -2.76
N ARG A 722 10.75 -5.58 -1.58
CA ARG A 722 11.48 -4.35 -1.25
C ARG A 722 12.99 -4.55 -1.49
N PRO A 723 13.81 -3.49 -1.55
CA PRO A 723 15.26 -3.62 -1.72
C PRO A 723 15.91 -4.59 -0.72
N GLU A 724 15.50 -4.54 0.54
CA GLU A 724 15.98 -5.41 1.62
C GLU A 724 15.57 -6.87 1.38
N GLU A 725 14.39 -7.09 0.82
CA GLU A 725 13.92 -8.43 0.49
C GLU A 725 14.65 -9.00 -0.74
N ILE A 726 15.08 -8.16 -1.69
CA ILE A 726 15.94 -8.58 -2.81
C ILE A 726 17.33 -9.00 -2.29
N GLU A 727 17.92 -8.26 -1.34
CA GLU A 727 19.14 -8.71 -0.66
C GLU A 727 18.92 -10.08 -0.02
N LEU A 728 17.79 -10.29 0.68
CA LEU A 728 17.48 -11.59 1.27
C LEU A 728 17.32 -12.71 0.24
N LEU A 729 16.77 -12.44 -0.94
CA LEU A 729 16.66 -13.43 -2.03
C LEU A 729 18.03 -13.82 -2.59
N ILE A 730 18.92 -12.84 -2.78
CA ILE A 730 20.24 -13.05 -3.38
C ILE A 730 21.21 -13.61 -2.34
N CYS A 731 21.33 -12.97 -1.19
CA CYS A 731 22.35 -13.28 -0.20
C CYS A 731 21.87 -14.30 0.84
N GLY A 732 20.56 -14.51 0.99
CA GLY A 732 20.03 -15.27 2.11
C GLY A 732 20.00 -14.47 3.42
N SER A 733 19.39 -15.08 4.44
CA SER A 733 19.23 -14.48 5.77
C SER A 733 20.50 -14.57 6.60
N ARG A 734 20.82 -13.48 7.30
CA ARG A 734 21.88 -13.42 8.31
C ARG A 734 21.41 -13.87 9.70
N ASN A 735 20.10 -14.06 9.89
CA ASN A 735 19.54 -14.55 11.14
C ASN A 735 19.74 -16.08 11.19
N LEU A 736 20.63 -16.48 12.10
CA LEU A 736 21.05 -17.85 12.29
C LEU A 736 20.32 -18.47 13.50
N ASP A 737 19.08 -18.89 13.28
CA ASP A 737 18.31 -19.62 14.29
C ASP A 737 18.71 -21.11 14.31
N PHE A 738 19.67 -21.44 15.17
CA PHE A 738 20.14 -22.82 15.36
C PHE A 738 19.12 -23.71 16.08
N GLN A 739 18.14 -23.14 16.79
CA GLN A 739 17.07 -23.93 17.42
C GLN A 739 16.15 -24.48 16.32
N ALA A 740 15.74 -23.61 15.40
CA ALA A 740 14.97 -24.03 14.23
C ALA A 740 15.73 -25.06 13.37
N LEU A 741 17.07 -24.94 13.25
CA LEU A 741 17.90 -25.93 12.54
C LEU A 741 17.88 -27.30 13.22
N GLU A 742 17.98 -27.35 14.55
CA GLU A 742 17.93 -28.60 15.31
C GLU A 742 16.60 -29.33 15.13
N GLU A 743 15.49 -28.58 15.14
CA GLU A 743 14.15 -29.14 15.01
C GLU A 743 13.94 -29.87 13.68
N THR A 744 14.50 -29.33 12.59
CA THR A 744 14.32 -29.84 11.22
C THR A 744 15.44 -30.77 10.76
N THR A 745 16.49 -30.97 11.56
CA THR A 745 17.60 -31.86 11.24
C THR A 745 17.15 -33.33 11.24
N GLU A 746 17.50 -34.04 10.17
CA GLU A 746 17.29 -35.48 10.03
C GLU A 746 18.57 -36.24 10.41
N TYR A 747 18.41 -37.49 10.84
CA TYR A 747 19.51 -38.33 11.33
C TYR A 747 19.55 -39.64 10.53
N ASP A 748 20.74 -40.06 10.13
CA ASP A 748 20.95 -41.29 9.35
C ASP A 748 22.11 -42.14 9.91
N GLY A 749 22.22 -43.39 9.47
CA GLY A 749 23.27 -44.32 9.91
C GLY A 749 23.06 -44.87 11.32
N GLY A 750 21.82 -44.82 11.82
CA GLY A 750 21.43 -45.28 13.16
C GLY A 750 21.61 -44.24 14.25
N TYR A 751 21.92 -42.98 13.91
CA TYR A 751 21.69 -41.86 14.81
C TYR A 751 20.19 -41.52 14.86
N THR A 752 19.76 -41.09 16.03
CA THR A 752 18.43 -40.59 16.31
C THR A 752 18.54 -39.33 17.16
N ARG A 753 17.48 -38.53 17.25
CA ARG A 753 17.43 -37.34 18.12
C ARG A 753 17.83 -37.64 19.58
N ASP A 754 17.58 -38.85 20.05
CA ASP A 754 17.88 -39.27 21.43
C ASP A 754 19.28 -39.86 21.64
N SER A 755 20.08 -39.98 20.57
CA SER A 755 21.44 -40.50 20.68
C SER A 755 22.32 -39.55 21.49
N VAL A 756 23.15 -40.09 22.41
CA VAL A 756 24.01 -39.29 23.29
C VAL A 756 24.89 -38.32 22.49
N VAL A 757 25.57 -38.83 21.45
CA VAL A 757 26.42 -38.03 20.56
C VAL A 757 25.66 -36.88 19.89
N ILE A 758 24.38 -37.08 19.55
CA ILE A 758 23.55 -36.05 18.93
C ILE A 758 23.17 -34.96 19.92
N ARG A 759 22.83 -35.32 21.16
CA ARG A 759 22.53 -34.35 22.22
C ARG A 759 23.78 -33.52 22.57
N GLU A 760 24.92 -34.19 22.73
CA GLU A 760 26.21 -33.52 22.98
C GLU A 760 26.59 -32.60 21.81
N PHE A 761 26.37 -33.04 20.56
CA PHE A 761 26.59 -32.21 19.38
C PHE A 761 25.77 -30.91 19.45
N TRP A 762 24.48 -30.98 19.75
CA TRP A 762 23.64 -29.78 19.83
C TRP A 762 23.98 -28.90 21.03
N GLU A 763 24.33 -29.48 22.18
CA GLU A 763 24.85 -28.72 23.33
C GLU A 763 26.10 -27.91 22.94
N ILE A 764 27.03 -28.52 22.20
CA ILE A 764 28.24 -27.86 21.70
C ILE A 764 27.88 -26.78 20.69
N VAL A 765 27.07 -27.09 19.68
CA VAL A 765 26.69 -26.14 18.61
C VAL A 765 25.91 -24.95 19.16
N HIS A 766 25.02 -25.15 20.12
CA HIS A 766 24.31 -24.04 20.77
C HIS A 766 25.25 -23.15 21.60
N SER A 767 26.27 -23.75 22.20
CA SER A 767 27.30 -23.03 22.98
C SER A 767 28.33 -22.28 22.13
N PHE A 768 28.39 -22.54 20.82
CA PHE A 768 29.29 -21.84 19.91
C PHE A 768 29.02 -20.33 19.84
N THR A 769 30.09 -19.57 19.60
CA THR A 769 29.99 -18.16 19.22
C THR A 769 29.37 -18.02 17.83
N ASP A 770 28.84 -16.84 17.50
CA ASP A 770 28.24 -16.60 16.18
C ASP A 770 29.23 -16.81 15.02
N GLU A 771 30.52 -16.57 15.26
CA GLU A 771 31.58 -16.84 14.28
C GLU A 771 31.80 -18.35 14.09
N GLN A 772 31.86 -19.13 15.17
CA GLN A 772 31.96 -20.59 15.10
C GLN A 772 30.73 -21.21 14.45
N LYS A 773 29.54 -20.67 14.74
CA LYS A 773 28.28 -21.03 14.10
C LYS A 773 28.30 -20.80 12.58
N ARG A 774 28.80 -19.64 12.15
CA ARG A 774 29.04 -19.34 10.72
C ARG A 774 30.01 -20.32 10.08
N LEU A 775 31.14 -20.60 10.72
CA LEU A 775 32.12 -21.57 10.24
C LEU A 775 31.53 -22.98 10.14
N PHE A 776 30.69 -23.38 11.09
CA PHE A 776 29.99 -24.65 11.05
C PHE A 776 29.01 -24.74 9.85
N LEU A 777 28.27 -23.66 9.57
CA LEU A 777 27.40 -23.59 8.41
C LEU A 777 28.19 -23.61 7.10
N GLN A 778 29.29 -22.87 7.03
CA GLN A 778 30.21 -22.86 5.88
C GLN A 778 30.74 -24.27 5.63
N PHE A 779 31.15 -24.97 6.68
CA PHE A 779 31.67 -26.33 6.59
C PHE A 779 30.61 -27.33 6.09
N THR A 780 29.38 -27.22 6.59
CA THR A 780 28.31 -28.19 6.31
C THR A 780 27.59 -27.92 4.99
N THR A 781 27.39 -26.64 4.66
CA THR A 781 26.52 -26.21 3.56
C THR A 781 27.27 -25.47 2.45
N GLY A 782 28.55 -25.14 2.64
CA GLY A 782 29.35 -24.34 1.71
C GLY A 782 29.03 -22.84 1.73
N THR A 783 28.22 -22.39 2.69
CA THR A 783 27.87 -20.97 2.92
C THR A 783 27.59 -20.74 4.41
N ASP A 784 27.93 -19.58 4.94
CA ASP A 784 27.67 -19.20 6.32
C ASP A 784 26.27 -18.60 6.53
N ARG A 785 25.45 -18.59 5.48
CA ARG A 785 24.14 -17.94 5.43
C ARG A 785 22.98 -18.92 5.38
N ALA A 786 21.85 -18.48 5.93
CA ALA A 786 20.62 -19.24 5.86
C ALA A 786 19.86 -18.93 4.55
N PRO A 787 19.16 -19.91 3.96
CA PRO A 787 18.19 -19.64 2.89
C PRO A 787 17.08 -18.68 3.36
N VAL A 788 16.29 -18.20 2.40
CA VAL A 788 15.09 -17.40 2.69
C VAL A 788 14.14 -18.21 3.60
N GLY A 789 13.90 -17.70 4.81
CA GLY A 789 13.13 -18.39 5.86
C GLY A 789 13.95 -18.99 6.99
N GLY A 790 15.26 -18.75 7.01
CA GLY A 790 16.12 -19.12 8.13
C GLY A 790 16.63 -20.56 8.07
N LEU A 791 17.44 -20.92 9.08
CA LEU A 791 18.15 -22.20 9.10
C LEU A 791 17.22 -23.41 9.20
N GLY A 792 16.01 -23.27 9.76
CA GLY A 792 15.04 -24.37 9.82
C GLY A 792 14.62 -24.89 8.44
N LYS A 793 14.78 -24.10 7.36
CA LYS A 793 14.53 -24.59 5.99
C LYS A 793 15.68 -25.41 5.41
N LEU A 794 16.86 -25.37 6.02
CA LEU A 794 17.95 -26.28 5.69
C LEU A 794 17.59 -27.67 6.23
N LYS A 795 17.38 -28.61 5.32
CA LYS A 795 17.26 -30.02 5.69
C LYS A 795 18.65 -30.60 5.94
N MET A 796 19.24 -30.22 7.07
CA MET A 796 20.53 -30.77 7.48
C MET A 796 20.37 -32.26 7.84
N ILE A 797 21.33 -33.07 7.43
CA ILE A 797 21.34 -34.51 7.73
C ILE A 797 22.63 -34.83 8.48
N ILE A 798 22.52 -35.38 9.69
CA ILE A 798 23.66 -35.90 10.46
C ILE A 798 23.72 -37.41 10.30
N ALA A 799 24.64 -37.87 9.45
CA ALA A 799 24.85 -39.28 9.17
C ALA A 799 26.02 -39.85 9.98
N LYS A 800 25.83 -41.04 10.57
CA LYS A 800 26.93 -41.73 11.28
C LYS A 800 27.99 -42.25 10.31
N ASN A 801 29.20 -41.72 10.41
CA ASN A 801 30.34 -42.14 9.59
C ASN A 801 31.32 -43.06 10.36
N GLY A 802 30.90 -44.28 10.68
CA GLY A 802 31.73 -45.28 11.37
C GLY A 802 31.73 -45.16 12.91
N PRO A 803 32.58 -45.93 13.61
CA PRO A 803 32.81 -45.81 15.06
C PRO A 803 33.73 -44.63 15.39
N ASP A 804 34.01 -44.42 16.68
CA ASP A 804 34.96 -43.41 17.16
C ASP A 804 36.36 -43.58 16.55
N THR A 805 36.92 -42.47 16.01
CA THR A 805 38.21 -42.44 15.30
C THR A 805 38.86 -41.05 15.35
N GLU A 806 40.20 -41.00 15.35
CA GLU A 806 41.04 -39.77 15.23
C GLU A 806 41.40 -39.45 13.76
N ARG A 807 40.49 -39.74 12.82
CA ARG A 807 40.79 -39.72 11.38
C ARG A 807 40.70 -38.35 10.75
#